data_AF-G0NYN0-F1
#
_entry.id   AF-G0NYN0-F1
#
_cell.length_a   1.000
_cell.length_b   1.000
_cell.length_c   1.000
_cell.angle_alpha   90.00
_cell.angle_beta   90.00
_cell.angle_gamma   90.00
#
_symmetry.space_group_name_H-M   'P 1'
#
loop_
_entity.id
_entity.type
_entity.pdbx_description
1 polymer ?
#
loop_
_entity_poly.entity_id
_entity_poly.type
_entity_poly.pdbx_seq_one_letter_code
_entity_poly.pdbx_strand_id
1 'polypeptide(L)'
;MLFEDRQKSRTTGPTLVGFNESQSEHHNTVCKNHPESPGRIQSIKEVLTKTKVLEKCQVVTDFLEIDDADLSITHEKEMIAKLMEIENKTQEEINKECENFDSIYMTEKSQKAARDGVACVRELTNRIMANEASNGFAIIRPPGHHADRDNPSGFCIYNNASQAAEEAFFNGAERILIVDLDVHHGNGTQRMFYHDKRVLVFSIHRYEHGLYWPHLRESNFDRIGSGQGIGYNANLPLNEEGCTDSDYLSILFHVLLPLATQFDPHFVIVSAGFDSLAGDPLGGMLLTPDAYSHFIYHLKSLAQGRMLVVLEGGYNHQVSAVAAQKCIKVLLGHAPRPVDLTEPAKESTVMSCVNLVTVLRSYWNCFDYFPSRTSLRLASWPIANSSVEFKYDPSSRPPDTGEILQENLMSIKLKASDDLPSDELETIIYFNEGDDAHHDLEEEDRHPEKPARTRRILKTLKESGVLDRCVERNSERSATDEEIRMVHTKKMLDHLKTTESMKEEELMEEAQKEFNSIFLTQDTLKVARKAIGAVLQSVDEIFEKPAGLRNALVIVRPPGHHASASKSSGFCIFNNVAVAAKYAQRRHKIKRVLILDWDVHHGNGTQEIFYEDGNVMYMSIHRHDKGNFYPVGEPKDYFDVGEGDGEGMTVNIPFSGAPMGDLEYQMAFQRVVLPIAYQFKPELVLISAGFDAAIDDPLGEYKVTPETFALMTYQLSSLASGRIITVLEGGYNLTSISNSALAVCEVLQNRAMLRRLQEEKEQFATVKAKLQSSSIKSIRQVCEVQQRHWHILKGFQVTPCTVGLELDDESVYQHIESPEPIASPEPIEPSDPIESIASPDLPEVSDYTESIVAPIESISPPEPIEAAELNGSIDESIEPIESPEPIEPFEANESDESIEPIEPFDPTEENGSDESIEMSDQSSSGSAHPPSQQDFEALSSGPAYAVVPLADCPHLNDIQPLPLAGIDASTTCSDCNIGAEVWTCLTCYKYNCGRFVHEHALMHHLSTSHPMALSMADLSVWCYPCEAYVHHPILIPAKSAGHESKFGEAMPHS
;
A
#
# COMPACT_ATOMS: atom_id res chain seq x y z
N MET A 1 12.53 32.19 18.47
CA MET A 1 13.22 31.80 19.72
C MET A 1 12.94 30.36 20.18
N LEU A 2 11.72 29.81 20.14
CA LEU A 2 11.49 28.36 20.42
C LEU A 2 11.79 27.41 19.23
N PHE A 3 11.96 27.96 18.02
CA PHE A 3 12.32 27.22 16.79
C PHE A 3 13.84 27.09 16.57
N GLU A 4 14.65 28.05 17.01
CA GLU A 4 16.10 28.10 16.70
C GLU A 4 16.95 27.16 17.56
N ASP A 5 16.52 26.84 18.79
CA ASP A 5 17.22 25.88 19.66
C ASP A 5 16.90 24.41 19.34
N ARG A 6 15.83 24.13 18.56
CA ARG A 6 15.42 22.76 18.20
C ARG A 6 16.12 22.20 16.96
N GLN A 7 16.58 23.05 16.05
CA GLN A 7 17.20 22.63 14.78
C GLN A 7 18.68 22.22 14.90
N LYS A 8 19.38 22.61 15.97
CA LYS A 8 20.85 22.51 16.04
C LYS A 8 21.42 21.20 16.60
N SER A 9 20.62 20.24 17.07
CA SER A 9 21.17 19.10 17.85
C SER A 9 20.30 17.83 17.90
N ARG A 10 19.91 17.25 16.76
CA ARG A 10 19.49 15.84 16.72
C ARG A 10 20.02 15.17 15.45
N THR A 11 21.30 14.82 15.46
CA THR A 11 21.86 13.85 14.50
C THR A 11 21.10 12.54 14.66
N THR A 12 20.66 11.92 13.56
CA THR A 12 20.12 10.55 13.59
C THR A 12 21.18 9.64 14.22
N GLY A 13 20.87 8.99 15.35
CA GLY A 13 21.79 8.07 16.01
C GLY A 13 22.19 6.91 15.08
N PRO A 14 23.29 6.19 15.36
CA PRO A 14 23.76 5.08 14.54
C PRO A 14 22.72 3.96 14.44
N THR A 15 22.90 3.10 13.44
CA THR A 15 22.28 1.77 13.41
C THR A 15 23.08 0.84 14.32
N LEU A 16 22.42 0.20 15.28
CA LEU A 16 23.05 -0.78 16.17
C LEU A 16 23.04 -2.17 15.56
N VAL A 17 24.12 -2.92 15.75
CA VAL A 17 24.16 -4.36 15.44
C VAL A 17 24.63 -5.11 16.68
N GLY A 18 23.73 -5.90 17.26
CA GLY A 18 23.97 -6.65 18.49
C GLY A 18 24.34 -8.11 18.22
N PHE A 19 25.30 -8.65 18.96
CA PHE A 19 25.62 -10.08 18.97
C PHE A 19 25.79 -10.57 20.41
N ASN A 20 25.23 -11.74 20.75
CA ASN A 20 25.54 -12.41 22.01
C ASN A 20 26.76 -13.34 21.83
N GLU A 21 27.88 -13.00 22.46
CA GLU A 21 29.16 -13.73 22.25
C GLU A 21 29.14 -15.18 22.76
N SER A 22 28.26 -15.50 23.70
CA SER A 22 28.03 -16.87 24.20
C SER A 22 27.22 -17.77 23.26
N GLN A 23 26.74 -17.26 22.12
CA GLN A 23 25.87 -18.00 21.20
C GLN A 23 26.42 -19.38 20.78
N SER A 24 27.75 -19.51 20.66
CA SER A 24 28.38 -20.77 20.25
C SER A 24 28.34 -21.85 21.35
N GLU A 25 28.10 -21.47 22.60
CA GLU A 25 27.97 -22.40 23.72
C GLU A 25 26.62 -23.15 23.67
N HIS A 26 25.61 -22.59 23.00
CA HIS A 26 24.36 -23.25 22.65
C HIS A 26 24.49 -24.00 21.32
N HIS A 27 24.63 -25.33 21.39
CA HIS A 27 24.74 -26.22 20.23
C HIS A 27 24.14 -27.60 20.52
N ASN A 28 23.72 -28.30 19.47
CA ASN A 28 23.16 -29.64 19.62
C ASN A 28 24.30 -30.66 19.81
N THR A 29 24.26 -31.42 20.91
CA THR A 29 25.31 -32.40 21.27
C THR A 29 25.07 -33.79 20.66
N VAL A 30 23.89 -34.02 20.07
CA VAL A 30 23.46 -35.28 19.47
C VAL A 30 23.54 -35.22 17.95
N CYS A 31 23.08 -34.13 17.35
CA CYS A 31 23.07 -33.90 15.90
C CYS A 31 24.06 -32.78 15.53
N LYS A 32 25.21 -33.14 14.97
CA LYS A 32 26.26 -32.17 14.62
C LYS A 32 25.84 -31.18 13.53
N ASN A 33 25.01 -31.65 12.60
CA ASN A 33 24.52 -30.87 11.45
C ASN A 33 23.08 -30.38 11.68
N HIS A 34 22.73 -30.09 12.94
CA HIS A 34 21.42 -29.56 13.28
C HIS A 34 21.21 -28.19 12.58
N PRO A 35 20.00 -27.90 12.04
CA PRO A 35 19.71 -26.64 11.35
C PRO A 35 19.99 -25.41 12.22
N GLU A 36 19.50 -25.42 13.46
CA GLU A 36 19.80 -24.40 14.44
C GLU A 36 21.22 -24.66 14.98
N SER A 37 22.19 -23.86 14.54
CA SER A 37 23.61 -24.05 14.86
C SER A 37 24.40 -22.72 14.91
N PRO A 38 25.58 -22.69 15.56
CA PRO A 38 26.44 -21.50 15.62
C PRO A 38 26.88 -20.96 14.24
N GLY A 39 26.89 -21.82 13.21
CA GLY A 39 27.28 -21.45 11.85
C GLY A 39 26.37 -20.38 11.22
N ARG A 40 25.12 -20.26 11.70
CA ARG A 40 24.16 -19.22 11.28
C ARG A 40 24.70 -17.82 11.53
N ILE A 41 25.06 -17.50 12.78
CA ILE A 41 25.61 -16.19 13.16
C ILE A 41 26.99 -15.98 12.54
N GLN A 42 27.84 -17.02 12.49
CA GLN A 42 29.17 -16.91 11.90
C GLN A 42 29.09 -16.47 10.44
N SER A 43 28.22 -17.09 9.64
CA SER A 43 28.05 -16.77 8.22
C SER A 43 27.53 -15.34 8.02
N ILE A 44 26.61 -14.88 8.88
CA ILE A 44 26.15 -13.49 8.88
C ILE A 44 27.33 -12.54 9.19
N LYS A 45 28.08 -12.76 10.27
CA LYS A 45 29.26 -11.95 10.64
C LYS A 45 30.27 -11.88 9.48
N GLU A 46 30.54 -13.00 8.80
CA GLU A 46 31.46 -13.07 7.66
C GLU A 46 30.98 -12.23 6.46
N VAL A 47 29.71 -12.35 6.05
CA VAL A 47 29.14 -11.57 4.94
C VAL A 47 29.10 -10.07 5.26
N LEU A 48 28.68 -9.70 6.48
CA LEU A 48 28.61 -8.29 6.87
C LEU A 48 30.01 -7.64 6.94
N THR A 49 31.02 -8.39 7.37
CA THR A 49 32.42 -7.95 7.35
C THR A 49 32.93 -7.81 5.91
N LYS A 50 32.71 -8.84 5.08
CA LYS A 50 33.17 -8.85 3.69
C LYS A 50 32.59 -7.70 2.86
N THR A 51 31.32 -7.37 3.09
CA THR A 51 30.60 -6.29 2.39
C THR A 51 30.77 -4.91 3.04
N LYS A 52 31.59 -4.80 4.11
CA LYS A 52 31.87 -3.58 4.89
C LYS A 52 30.65 -2.94 5.55
N VAL A 53 29.56 -3.67 5.68
CA VAL A 53 28.32 -3.16 6.31
C VAL A 53 28.52 -2.92 7.80
N LEU A 54 29.26 -3.79 8.50
CA LEU A 54 29.56 -3.59 9.93
C LEU A 54 30.35 -2.31 10.20
N GLU A 55 31.18 -1.85 9.26
CA GLU A 55 32.01 -0.65 9.44
C GLU A 55 31.17 0.64 9.55
N LYS A 56 29.92 0.63 9.07
CA LYS A 56 28.97 1.74 9.20
C LYS A 56 27.97 1.57 10.33
N CYS A 57 28.03 0.46 11.06
CA CYS A 57 27.16 0.18 12.20
C CYS A 57 27.90 0.39 13.51
N GLN A 58 27.16 0.67 14.58
CA GLN A 58 27.71 0.54 15.93
C GLN A 58 27.46 -0.89 16.42
N VAL A 59 28.52 -1.68 16.51
CA VAL A 59 28.46 -3.05 17.02
C VAL A 59 28.37 -3.02 18.55
N VAL A 60 27.47 -3.83 19.12
CA VAL A 60 27.27 -3.98 20.57
C VAL A 60 27.40 -5.46 20.93
N THR A 61 28.32 -5.79 21.82
CA THR A 61 28.61 -7.17 22.26
C THR A 61 28.60 -7.34 23.77
N ASP A 62 28.68 -6.23 24.50
CA ASP A 62 28.70 -6.20 25.96
C ASP A 62 27.38 -5.62 26.45
N PHE A 63 26.66 -6.38 27.27
CA PHE A 63 25.34 -6.03 27.76
C PHE A 63 25.30 -6.13 29.30
N LEU A 64 24.34 -5.45 29.92
CA LEU A 64 24.04 -5.66 31.33
C LEU A 64 23.51 -7.08 31.53
N GLU A 65 24.00 -7.76 32.56
CA GLU A 65 23.57 -9.11 32.90
C GLU A 65 22.08 -9.11 33.26
N ILE A 66 21.33 -10.05 32.67
CA ILE A 66 19.88 -10.20 32.87
C ILE A 66 19.61 -11.13 34.05
N ASP A 67 18.89 -10.62 35.05
CA ASP A 67 18.51 -11.38 36.22
C ASP A 67 17.15 -12.10 36.05
N ASP A 68 16.73 -12.85 37.07
CA ASP A 68 15.48 -13.59 37.01
C ASP A 68 14.24 -12.68 37.02
N ALA A 69 14.35 -11.47 37.59
CA ALA A 69 13.26 -10.51 37.61
C ALA A 69 13.01 -9.93 36.22
N ASP A 70 14.07 -9.70 35.44
CA ASP A 70 13.98 -9.30 34.04
C ASP A 70 13.27 -10.36 33.18
N LEU A 71 13.62 -11.64 33.37
CA LEU A 71 12.96 -12.74 32.67
C LEU A 71 11.50 -12.93 33.11
N SER A 72 11.22 -12.69 34.40
CA SER A 72 9.89 -12.83 35.00
C SER A 72 8.86 -11.83 34.48
N ILE A 73 9.28 -10.82 33.69
CA ILE A 73 8.37 -9.90 33.01
C ILE A 73 7.50 -10.65 31.99
N THR A 74 8.09 -11.62 31.28
CA THR A 74 7.39 -12.37 30.22
C THR A 74 7.22 -13.86 30.57
N HIS A 75 8.11 -14.45 31.37
CA HIS A 75 8.08 -15.90 31.67
C HIS A 75 7.72 -16.16 33.13
N GLU A 76 7.12 -17.33 33.40
CA GLU A 76 6.81 -17.77 34.75
C GLU A 76 8.08 -18.14 35.52
N LYS A 77 8.06 -17.87 36.83
CA LYS A 77 9.21 -18.12 37.71
C LYS A 77 9.56 -19.60 37.78
N GLU A 78 8.55 -20.45 37.68
CA GLU A 78 8.65 -21.90 37.65
C GLU A 78 9.46 -22.39 36.44
N MET A 79 9.20 -21.82 35.24
CA MET A 79 9.99 -22.12 34.04
C MET A 79 11.44 -21.67 34.22
N ILE A 80 11.67 -20.44 34.69
CA ILE A 80 13.02 -19.90 34.90
C ILE A 80 13.79 -20.79 35.90
N ALA A 81 13.18 -21.14 37.03
CA ALA A 81 13.79 -22.00 38.03
C ALA A 81 14.12 -23.40 37.48
N LYS A 82 13.18 -24.03 36.76
CA LYS A 82 13.41 -25.33 36.12
C LYS A 82 14.59 -25.28 35.15
N LEU A 83 14.64 -24.23 34.34
CA LEU A 83 15.71 -24.01 33.38
C LEU A 83 17.07 -23.72 34.03
N MET A 84 17.11 -23.07 35.20
CA MET A 84 18.35 -22.90 35.97
C MET A 84 18.87 -24.22 36.57
N GLU A 85 17.99 -25.14 36.93
CA GLU A 85 18.42 -26.47 37.40
C GLU A 85 19.17 -27.26 36.32
N ILE A 86 18.90 -27.00 35.04
CA ILE A 86 19.58 -27.65 33.90
C ILE A 86 21.10 -27.39 33.92
N GLU A 87 21.55 -26.22 34.38
CA GLU A 87 22.99 -25.88 34.44
C GLU A 87 23.80 -26.80 35.37
N ASN A 88 23.13 -27.49 36.30
CA ASN A 88 23.76 -28.38 37.26
C ASN A 88 23.67 -29.87 36.87
N LYS A 89 23.08 -30.19 35.71
CA LYS A 89 22.86 -31.56 35.22
C LYS A 89 23.97 -31.97 34.25
N THR A 90 24.18 -33.29 34.11
CA THR A 90 25.07 -33.82 33.07
C THR A 90 24.43 -33.70 31.69
N GLN A 91 25.20 -33.61 30.62
CA GLN A 91 24.65 -33.47 29.26
C GLN A 91 23.66 -34.59 28.88
N GLU A 92 23.84 -35.82 29.39
CA GLU A 92 22.89 -36.93 29.18
C GLU A 92 21.54 -36.66 29.86
N GLU A 93 21.56 -36.13 31.08
CA GLU A 93 20.34 -35.72 31.79
C GLU A 93 19.66 -34.53 31.11
N ILE A 94 20.44 -33.56 30.62
CA ILE A 94 19.94 -32.41 29.85
C ILE A 94 19.21 -32.90 28.59
N ASN A 95 19.84 -33.78 27.80
CA ASN A 95 19.24 -34.33 26.59
C ASN A 95 17.92 -35.04 26.89
N LYS A 96 17.86 -35.85 27.96
CA LYS A 96 16.65 -36.53 28.41
C LYS A 96 15.56 -35.56 28.88
N GLU A 97 15.93 -34.44 29.50
CA GLU A 97 14.96 -33.43 29.89
C GLU A 97 14.40 -32.70 28.68
N CYS A 98 15.24 -32.41 27.68
CA CYS A 98 14.82 -31.82 26.41
C CYS A 98 13.79 -32.66 25.64
N GLU A 99 13.77 -33.99 25.81
CA GLU A 99 12.74 -34.87 25.23
C GLU A 99 11.30 -34.56 25.72
N ASN A 100 11.15 -33.81 26.83
CA ASN A 100 9.84 -33.38 27.33
C ASN A 100 9.36 -32.07 26.71
N PHE A 101 10.17 -31.42 25.89
CA PHE A 101 9.86 -30.18 25.20
C PHE A 101 9.74 -30.44 23.70
N ASP A 102 8.93 -29.63 23.01
CA ASP A 102 8.76 -29.78 21.57
C ASP A 102 9.92 -29.12 20.82
N SER A 103 10.69 -29.92 20.07
CA SER A 103 11.78 -29.44 19.21
C SER A 103 12.81 -28.54 19.91
N ILE A 104 13.31 -28.97 21.08
CA ILE A 104 14.31 -28.25 21.88
C ILE A 104 15.56 -29.11 22.09
N TYR A 105 16.72 -28.46 22.10
CA TYR A 105 17.96 -29.04 22.61
C TYR A 105 18.64 -28.01 23.52
N MET A 106 19.46 -28.46 24.48
CA MET A 106 20.21 -27.58 25.36
C MET A 106 21.59 -28.14 25.72
N THR A 107 22.47 -27.25 26.17
CA THR A 107 23.72 -27.54 26.86
C THR A 107 23.68 -26.92 28.26
N GLU A 108 24.65 -27.24 29.10
CA GLU A 108 24.85 -26.58 30.40
C GLU A 108 25.05 -25.05 30.31
N LYS A 109 25.30 -24.53 29.10
CA LYS A 109 25.49 -23.09 28.80
C LYS A 109 24.36 -22.46 28.00
N SER A 110 23.34 -23.22 27.62
CA SER A 110 22.17 -22.70 26.91
C SER A 110 21.50 -21.54 27.64
N GLN A 111 21.44 -21.62 28.97
CA GLN A 111 20.85 -20.57 29.81
C GLN A 111 21.62 -19.26 29.72
N LYS A 112 22.94 -19.31 29.85
CA LYS A 112 23.80 -18.15 29.63
C LYS A 112 23.61 -17.56 28.23
N ALA A 113 23.63 -18.39 27.20
CA ALA A 113 23.44 -17.95 25.81
C ALA A 113 22.09 -17.25 25.60
N ALA A 114 21.01 -17.81 26.14
CA ALA A 114 19.67 -17.23 26.06
C ALA A 114 19.56 -15.91 26.84
N ARG A 115 20.13 -15.82 28.06
CA ARG A 115 20.16 -14.58 28.84
C ARG A 115 20.94 -13.47 28.14
N ASP A 116 22.10 -13.79 27.55
CA ASP A 116 22.88 -12.82 26.78
C ASP A 116 22.12 -12.36 25.51
N GLY A 117 21.31 -13.24 24.90
CA GLY A 117 20.39 -12.88 23.82
C GLY A 117 19.32 -11.88 24.27
N VAL A 118 18.66 -12.16 25.41
CA VAL A 118 17.69 -11.24 26.04
C VAL A 118 18.36 -9.90 26.40
N ALA A 119 19.57 -9.94 26.96
CA ALA A 119 20.34 -8.75 27.31
C ALA A 119 20.58 -7.86 26.09
N CYS A 120 20.95 -8.48 24.96
CA CYS A 120 21.15 -7.78 23.70
C CYS A 120 19.89 -7.06 23.21
N VAL A 121 18.74 -7.74 23.14
CA VAL A 121 17.52 -7.11 22.61
C VAL A 121 17.01 -6.00 23.52
N ARG A 122 17.15 -6.13 24.84
CA ARG A 122 16.74 -5.10 25.80
C ARG A 122 17.66 -3.88 25.72
N GLU A 123 18.97 -4.08 25.69
CA GLU A 123 19.94 -2.98 25.56
C GLU A 123 19.74 -2.19 24.26
N LEU A 124 19.60 -2.89 23.12
CA LEU A 124 19.34 -2.24 21.84
C LEU A 124 18.02 -1.46 21.87
N THR A 125 16.96 -2.04 22.43
CA THR A 125 15.65 -1.38 22.56
C THR A 125 15.75 -0.11 23.40
N ASN A 126 16.35 -0.20 24.58
CA ASN A 126 16.57 0.93 25.48
C ASN A 126 17.29 2.09 24.76
N ARG A 127 18.40 1.80 24.07
CA ARG A 127 19.17 2.81 23.34
C ARG A 127 18.42 3.45 22.16
N ILE A 128 17.58 2.69 21.47
CA ILE A 128 16.71 3.23 20.40
C ILE A 128 15.63 4.14 21.00
N MET A 129 14.99 3.72 22.10
CA MET A 129 13.97 4.51 22.81
C MET A 129 14.54 5.78 23.45
N ALA A 130 15.78 5.72 23.95
CA ALA A 130 16.54 6.86 24.46
C ALA A 130 17.05 7.80 23.36
N ASN A 131 16.80 7.48 22.08
CA ASN A 131 17.25 8.23 20.90
C ASN A 131 18.78 8.29 20.75
N GLU A 132 19.50 7.39 21.42
CA GLU A 132 20.94 7.20 21.24
C GLU A 132 21.26 6.47 19.94
N ALA A 133 20.28 5.73 19.41
CA ALA A 133 20.31 5.05 18.13
C ALA A 133 19.05 5.34 17.31
N SER A 134 19.13 5.18 15.99
CA SER A 134 17.96 5.31 15.13
C SER A 134 17.14 4.02 15.06
N ASN A 135 17.84 2.88 14.99
CA ASN A 135 17.29 1.52 14.84
C ASN A 135 18.39 0.49 15.13
N GLY A 136 18.07 -0.80 15.08
CA GLY A 136 19.09 -1.85 15.20
C GLY A 136 18.67 -3.24 14.74
N PHE A 137 19.65 -4.14 14.70
CA PHE A 137 19.47 -5.57 14.44
C PHE A 137 20.20 -6.39 15.52
N ALA A 138 19.45 -7.13 16.34
CA ALA A 138 19.98 -8.16 17.24
C ALA A 138 20.17 -9.48 16.47
N ILE A 139 21.42 -9.81 16.13
CA ILE A 139 21.82 -11.05 15.46
C ILE A 139 22.23 -12.05 16.55
N ILE A 140 21.22 -12.68 17.15
CA ILE A 140 21.37 -13.49 18.37
C ILE A 140 20.86 -14.92 18.19
N ARG A 141 21.30 -15.81 19.07
CA ARG A 141 20.81 -17.19 19.22
C ARG A 141 20.90 -17.63 20.69
N PRO A 142 19.98 -18.44 21.22
CA PRO A 142 18.83 -19.08 20.55
C PRO A 142 17.74 -18.07 20.09
N PRO A 143 16.87 -18.46 19.14
CA PRO A 143 15.68 -17.68 18.76
C PRO A 143 14.67 -17.60 19.92
N GLY A 144 13.56 -16.87 19.73
CA GLY A 144 12.61 -16.56 20.81
C GLY A 144 11.12 -16.74 20.52
N HIS A 145 10.64 -16.53 19.29
CA HIS A 145 9.20 -16.34 19.05
C HIS A 145 8.25 -17.52 19.39
N HIS A 146 8.78 -18.74 19.56
CA HIS A 146 8.01 -19.91 20.02
C HIS A 146 7.97 -20.11 21.53
N ALA A 147 8.88 -19.48 22.28
CA ALA A 147 8.92 -19.61 23.73
C ALA A 147 7.66 -18.97 24.34
N ASP A 148 6.95 -19.78 25.13
CA ASP A 148 5.75 -19.39 25.85
C ASP A 148 6.11 -18.95 27.28
N ARG A 149 5.12 -18.49 28.04
CA ARG A 149 5.32 -18.04 29.43
C ARG A 149 5.93 -19.14 30.31
N ASP A 150 5.51 -20.38 30.13
CA ASP A 150 5.86 -21.51 31.01
C ASP A 150 6.63 -22.64 30.31
N ASN A 151 6.90 -22.51 29.00
CA ASN A 151 7.46 -23.60 28.21
C ASN A 151 8.40 -23.15 27.07
N PRO A 152 9.63 -23.69 26.97
CA PRO A 152 10.48 -23.54 25.79
C PRO A 152 9.97 -24.44 24.65
N SER A 153 10.11 -24.00 23.40
CA SER A 153 9.62 -24.72 22.22
C SER A 153 10.34 -24.27 20.96
N GLY A 154 10.47 -25.13 19.95
CA GLY A 154 10.92 -24.73 18.60
C GLY A 154 12.26 -23.99 18.61
N PHE A 155 13.26 -24.58 19.24
CA PHE A 155 14.58 -24.00 19.48
C PHE A 155 14.62 -22.74 20.38
N CYS A 156 13.47 -22.23 20.81
CA CYS A 156 13.36 -21.00 21.59
C CYS A 156 13.36 -21.30 23.10
N ILE A 157 14.27 -20.65 23.83
CA ILE A 157 14.36 -20.78 25.30
C ILE A 157 13.58 -19.66 25.99
N TYR A 158 13.81 -18.41 25.58
CA TYR A 158 13.11 -17.23 26.07
C TYR A 158 12.63 -16.39 24.90
N ASN A 159 11.49 -15.73 25.05
CA ASN A 159 10.92 -14.90 23.99
C ASN A 159 11.61 -13.53 23.90
N ASN A 160 12.59 -13.41 22.99
CA ASN A 160 13.37 -12.21 22.75
C ASN A 160 12.52 -11.02 22.27
N ALA A 161 11.60 -11.25 21.33
CA ALA A 161 10.72 -10.20 20.81
C ALA A 161 9.77 -9.66 21.89
N SER A 162 9.23 -10.54 22.75
CA SER A 162 8.41 -10.12 23.89
C SER A 162 9.22 -9.33 24.93
N GLN A 163 10.47 -9.70 25.20
CA GLN A 163 11.36 -8.95 26.08
C GLN A 163 11.66 -7.54 25.53
N ALA A 164 11.91 -7.43 24.21
CA ALA A 164 12.05 -6.13 23.56
C ALA A 164 10.77 -5.29 23.63
N ALA A 165 9.58 -5.90 23.45
CA ALA A 165 8.31 -5.16 23.52
C ALA A 165 8.06 -4.58 24.91
N GLU A 166 8.32 -5.35 25.98
CA GLU A 166 8.18 -4.85 27.34
C GLU A 166 9.26 -3.82 27.69
N GLU A 167 10.50 -3.96 27.22
CA GLU A 167 11.53 -2.92 27.36
C GLU A 167 11.13 -1.62 26.66
N ALA A 168 10.57 -1.68 25.46
CA ALA A 168 10.05 -0.50 24.76
C ALA A 168 8.92 0.16 25.56
N PHE A 169 8.02 -0.64 26.14
CA PHE A 169 6.95 -0.14 27.00
C PHE A 169 7.48 0.54 28.27
N PHE A 170 8.46 -0.06 28.96
CA PHE A 170 9.10 0.57 30.13
C PHE A 170 9.75 1.91 29.80
N ASN A 171 10.20 2.10 28.56
CA ASN A 171 10.78 3.33 28.06
C ASN A 171 9.76 4.27 27.36
N GLY A 172 8.45 4.01 27.51
CA GLY A 172 7.39 4.95 27.14
C GLY A 172 6.67 4.66 25.81
N ALA A 173 6.92 3.53 25.15
CA ALA A 173 6.11 3.12 24.01
C ALA A 173 4.72 2.66 24.48
N GLU A 174 3.65 3.25 23.96
CA GLU A 174 2.26 2.86 24.32
C GLU A 174 1.64 1.90 23.30
N ARG A 175 2.16 1.93 22.07
CA ARG A 175 1.74 1.07 20.95
C ARG A 175 2.98 0.44 20.35
N ILE A 176 3.09 -0.88 20.41
CA ILE A 176 4.22 -1.65 19.88
C ILE A 176 3.68 -2.57 18.78
N LEU A 177 4.31 -2.53 17.60
CA LEU A 177 4.00 -3.45 16.51
C LEU A 177 5.07 -4.55 16.50
N ILE A 178 4.65 -5.81 16.54
CA ILE A 178 5.52 -6.96 16.27
C ILE A 178 5.11 -7.54 14.91
N VAL A 179 6.03 -7.55 13.95
CA VAL A 179 5.86 -8.24 12.67
C VAL A 179 6.76 -9.47 12.66
N ASP A 180 6.15 -10.64 12.64
CA ASP A 180 6.83 -11.92 12.51
C ASP A 180 6.85 -12.36 11.04
N LEU A 181 8.06 -12.39 10.48
CA LEU A 181 8.37 -12.77 9.09
C LEU A 181 9.07 -14.13 9.00
N ASP A 182 9.26 -14.81 10.13
CA ASP A 182 9.66 -16.22 10.18
C ASP A 182 8.57 -17.08 9.52
N VAL A 183 8.98 -18.13 8.81
CA VAL A 183 8.04 -19.02 8.13
C VAL A 183 7.17 -19.80 9.10
N HIS A 184 7.60 -19.97 10.35
CA HIS A 184 6.83 -20.60 11.41
C HIS A 184 6.00 -19.57 12.17
N HIS A 185 4.83 -20.00 12.65
CA HIS A 185 4.02 -19.13 13.49
C HIS A 185 4.70 -18.89 14.84
N GLY A 186 4.99 -17.63 15.20
CA GLY A 186 5.42 -17.22 16.54
C GLY A 186 4.33 -17.37 17.60
N ASN A 187 3.89 -18.60 17.85
CA ASN A 187 2.81 -18.95 18.78
C ASN A 187 3.06 -18.46 20.20
N GLY A 188 4.32 -18.48 20.67
CA GLY A 188 4.70 -17.97 21.99
C GLY A 188 4.48 -16.45 22.07
N THR A 189 4.95 -15.72 21.06
CA THR A 189 4.73 -14.26 20.96
C THR A 189 3.24 -13.91 20.90
N GLN A 190 2.45 -14.65 20.12
CA GLN A 190 0.99 -14.50 20.07
C GLN A 190 0.36 -14.66 21.46
N ARG A 191 0.67 -15.75 22.18
CA ARG A 191 0.09 -16.03 23.51
C ARG A 191 0.50 -15.00 24.55
N MET A 192 1.73 -14.50 24.48
CA MET A 192 2.25 -13.48 25.39
C MET A 192 1.35 -12.24 25.45
N PHE A 193 0.88 -11.79 24.28
CA PHE A 193 0.13 -10.55 24.10
C PHE A 193 -1.33 -10.76 23.68
N TYR A 194 -1.86 -11.98 23.74
CA TYR A 194 -3.20 -12.31 23.22
C TYR A 194 -4.36 -11.52 23.85
N HIS A 195 -4.13 -10.98 25.05
CA HIS A 195 -5.09 -10.14 25.80
C HIS A 195 -4.76 -8.64 25.77
N ASP A 196 -3.65 -8.24 25.13
CA ASP A 196 -3.04 -6.93 25.27
C ASP A 196 -3.19 -6.09 23.99
N LYS A 197 -3.88 -4.95 24.09
CA LYS A 197 -4.04 -4.01 22.97
C LYS A 197 -2.85 -3.07 22.76
N ARG A 198 -1.90 -3.03 23.71
CA ARG A 198 -0.66 -2.24 23.55
C ARG A 198 0.19 -2.81 22.43
N VAL A 199 0.09 -4.12 22.19
CA VAL A 199 0.93 -4.83 21.23
C VAL A 199 0.06 -5.39 20.12
N LEU A 200 0.31 -4.95 18.88
CA LEU A 200 -0.26 -5.57 17.68
C LEU A 200 0.73 -6.63 17.18
N VAL A 201 0.32 -7.89 17.17
CA VAL A 201 1.13 -9.00 16.62
C VAL A 201 0.60 -9.36 15.24
N PHE A 202 1.48 -9.32 14.23
CA PHE A 202 1.19 -9.73 12.86
C PHE A 202 2.17 -10.82 12.43
N SER A 203 1.70 -12.00 12.05
CA SER A 203 2.56 -13.13 11.64
C SER A 203 2.15 -13.67 10.28
N ILE A 204 3.12 -13.75 9.36
CA ILE A 204 2.99 -14.45 8.07
C ILE A 204 3.72 -15.78 8.22
N HIS A 205 3.03 -16.91 8.07
CA HIS A 205 3.65 -18.21 8.31
C HIS A 205 3.05 -19.29 7.42
N ARG A 206 3.85 -20.31 7.09
CA ARG A 206 3.36 -21.55 6.49
C ARG A 206 2.43 -22.25 7.47
N TYR A 207 1.29 -22.71 6.95
CA TYR A 207 0.25 -23.32 7.75
C TYR A 207 -0.27 -24.62 7.10
N GLU A 208 -0.50 -24.61 5.79
CA GLU A 208 -1.04 -25.77 5.04
C GLU A 208 -2.25 -26.40 5.75
N HIS A 209 -3.21 -25.54 6.11
CA HIS A 209 -4.40 -25.94 6.87
C HIS A 209 -4.11 -26.62 8.23
N GLY A 210 -2.95 -26.33 8.82
CA GLY A 210 -2.49 -26.88 10.09
C GLY A 210 -1.59 -28.10 9.96
N LEU A 211 -1.23 -28.51 8.74
CA LEU A 211 -0.31 -29.62 8.50
C LEU A 211 1.16 -29.24 8.69
N TYR A 212 1.50 -27.95 8.65
CA TYR A 212 2.86 -27.48 8.94
C TYR A 212 3.06 -27.20 10.43
N TRP A 213 4.28 -27.45 10.92
CA TRP A 213 4.64 -27.23 12.32
C TRP A 213 4.47 -25.74 12.68
N PRO A 214 3.89 -25.37 13.84
CA PRO A 214 3.66 -26.19 15.04
C PRO A 214 2.31 -26.95 15.09
N HIS A 215 1.59 -27.07 13.97
CA HIS A 215 0.33 -27.82 13.89
C HIS A 215 -0.75 -27.29 14.86
N LEU A 216 -0.89 -25.97 14.96
CA LEU A 216 -1.82 -25.36 15.92
C LEU A 216 -3.01 -24.72 15.23
N ARG A 217 -4.22 -25.09 15.66
CA ARG A 217 -5.47 -24.43 15.21
C ARG A 217 -5.50 -22.93 15.53
N GLU A 218 -4.76 -22.51 16.55
CA GLU A 218 -4.68 -21.10 16.95
C GLU A 218 -3.79 -20.22 16.06
N SER A 219 -3.03 -20.82 15.14
CA SER A 219 -2.25 -20.11 14.11
C SER A 219 -3.12 -19.64 12.94
N ASN A 220 -4.40 -20.02 12.89
CA ASN A 220 -5.27 -19.64 11.78
C ASN A 220 -5.77 -18.17 11.88
N PHE A 221 -6.28 -17.63 10.77
CA PHE A 221 -6.65 -16.22 10.60
C PHE A 221 -7.76 -15.72 11.54
N ASP A 222 -8.63 -16.59 12.05
CA ASP A 222 -9.79 -16.25 12.89
C ASP A 222 -9.43 -16.07 14.38
N ARG A 223 -8.14 -16.11 14.70
CA ARG A 223 -7.60 -16.00 16.06
C ARG A 223 -7.05 -14.61 16.27
N ILE A 224 -7.96 -13.69 16.58
CA ILE A 224 -7.69 -12.25 16.56
C ILE A 224 -7.41 -11.63 17.93
N GLY A 225 -7.06 -12.44 18.93
CA GLY A 225 -6.92 -11.98 20.32
C GLY A 225 -8.19 -12.19 21.15
N SER A 226 -8.14 -11.77 22.42
CA SER A 226 -9.25 -11.91 23.37
C SER A 226 -9.25 -10.82 24.44
N GLY A 227 -10.37 -10.61 25.13
CA GLY A 227 -10.47 -9.53 26.11
C GLY A 227 -10.22 -8.16 25.48
N GLN A 228 -9.24 -7.41 26.00
CA GLN A 228 -8.89 -6.11 25.42
C GLN A 228 -8.06 -6.23 24.13
N GLY A 229 -7.37 -7.34 23.92
CA GLY A 229 -6.52 -7.60 22.74
C GLY A 229 -7.28 -8.07 21.50
N ILE A 230 -8.62 -8.12 21.51
CA ILE A 230 -9.39 -8.48 20.32
C ILE A 230 -9.13 -7.45 19.21
N GLY A 231 -8.75 -7.95 18.03
CA GLY A 231 -8.33 -7.18 16.86
C GLY A 231 -6.82 -6.88 16.83
N TYR A 232 -6.06 -7.20 17.88
CA TYR A 232 -4.62 -6.90 17.99
C TYR A 232 -3.72 -8.13 17.77
N ASN A 233 -4.29 -9.24 17.30
CA ASN A 233 -3.54 -10.36 16.76
C ASN A 233 -4.00 -10.63 15.33
N ALA A 234 -3.05 -10.78 14.41
CA ALA A 234 -3.30 -10.94 12.99
C ALA A 234 -2.45 -12.07 12.43
N ASN A 235 -3.07 -13.22 12.23
CA ASN A 235 -2.43 -14.39 11.65
C ASN A 235 -2.73 -14.49 10.16
N LEU A 236 -1.69 -14.55 9.34
CA LEU A 236 -1.82 -14.76 7.91
C LEU A 236 -1.22 -16.11 7.49
N PRO A 237 -2.02 -17.19 7.52
CA PRO A 237 -1.56 -18.53 7.21
C PRO A 237 -1.38 -18.74 5.70
N LEU A 238 -0.18 -19.12 5.27
CA LEU A 238 0.11 -19.55 3.91
C LEU A 238 -0.24 -21.04 3.76
N ASN A 239 -1.24 -21.34 2.94
CA ASN A 239 -1.80 -22.69 2.82
C ASN A 239 -1.16 -23.52 1.69
N GLU A 240 -0.12 -22.99 1.05
CA GLU A 240 0.66 -23.66 0.02
C GLU A 240 2.15 -23.33 0.20
N GLU A 241 3.02 -24.25 -0.21
CA GLU A 241 4.43 -23.97 -0.44
C GLU A 241 4.64 -23.06 -1.66
N GLY A 242 5.86 -22.53 -1.77
CA GLY A 242 6.31 -21.81 -2.95
C GLY A 242 5.74 -20.40 -3.08
N CYS A 243 5.29 -19.78 -1.98
CA CYS A 243 4.92 -18.36 -1.99
C CYS A 243 6.15 -17.50 -2.35
N THR A 244 5.97 -16.63 -3.33
CA THR A 244 6.99 -15.81 -4.00
C THR A 244 7.00 -14.37 -3.50
N ASP A 245 7.89 -13.53 -4.04
CA ASP A 245 7.90 -12.08 -3.80
C ASP A 245 6.52 -11.43 -4.04
N SER A 246 5.77 -11.88 -5.05
CA SER A 246 4.42 -11.39 -5.34
C SER A 246 3.45 -11.66 -4.20
N ASP A 247 3.49 -12.87 -3.61
CA ASP A 247 2.65 -13.24 -2.47
C ASP A 247 2.90 -12.32 -1.26
N TYR A 248 4.17 -12.20 -0.87
CA TYR A 248 4.58 -11.43 0.29
C TYR A 248 4.33 -9.93 0.10
N LEU A 249 4.63 -9.36 -1.08
CA LEU A 249 4.37 -7.94 -1.32
C LEU A 249 2.87 -7.62 -1.46
N SER A 250 2.06 -8.54 -1.98
CA SER A 250 0.60 -8.40 -1.91
C SER A 250 0.12 -8.38 -0.46
N ILE A 251 0.65 -9.23 0.43
CA ILE A 251 0.34 -9.18 1.88
C ILE A 251 0.76 -7.85 2.50
N LEU A 252 1.97 -7.38 2.17
CA LEU A 252 2.51 -6.12 2.67
C LEU A 252 1.58 -4.95 2.33
N PHE A 253 1.26 -4.77 1.06
CA PHE A 253 0.48 -3.62 0.61
C PHE A 253 -1.00 -3.72 0.94
N HIS A 254 -1.57 -4.92 0.90
CA HIS A 254 -3.01 -5.07 1.04
C HIS A 254 -3.50 -5.32 2.46
N VAL A 255 -2.64 -5.78 3.37
CA VAL A 255 -3.03 -6.11 4.74
C VAL A 255 -2.14 -5.44 5.77
N LEU A 256 -0.83 -5.74 5.76
CA LEU A 256 0.08 -5.34 6.84
C LEU A 256 0.27 -3.82 6.90
N LEU A 257 0.66 -3.18 5.80
CA LEU A 257 0.98 -1.75 5.80
C LEU A 257 -0.23 -0.86 6.12
N PRO A 258 -1.44 -1.09 5.57
CA PRO A 258 -2.64 -0.36 5.98
C PRO A 258 -2.95 -0.52 7.48
N LEU A 259 -2.90 -1.75 7.99
CA LEU A 259 -3.16 -2.06 9.40
C LEU A 259 -2.14 -1.38 10.32
N ALA A 260 -0.85 -1.51 9.99
CA ALA A 260 0.24 -0.93 10.75
C ALA A 260 0.21 0.61 10.73
N THR A 261 -0.16 1.21 9.59
CA THR A 261 -0.33 2.66 9.46
C THR A 261 -1.48 3.17 10.33
N GLN A 262 -2.62 2.45 10.37
CA GLN A 262 -3.75 2.84 11.22
C GLN A 262 -3.48 2.58 12.72
N PHE A 263 -2.69 1.55 13.05
CA PHE A 263 -2.27 1.28 14.42
C PHE A 263 -1.29 2.34 14.95
N ASP A 264 -0.49 2.93 14.05
CA ASP A 264 0.42 4.04 14.36
C ASP A 264 1.36 3.71 15.53
N PRO A 265 2.26 2.71 15.40
CA PRO A 265 3.08 2.24 16.50
C PRO A 265 4.10 3.29 16.95
N HIS A 266 4.41 3.31 18.24
CA HIS A 266 5.53 4.06 18.80
C HIS A 266 6.87 3.31 18.66
N PHE A 267 6.84 1.99 18.50
CA PHE A 267 8.01 1.14 18.31
C PHE A 267 7.67 -0.08 17.43
N VAL A 268 8.57 -0.48 16.54
CA VAL A 268 8.40 -1.65 15.68
C VAL A 268 9.45 -2.70 16.00
N ILE A 269 9.02 -3.94 16.20
CA ILE A 269 9.87 -5.12 16.32
C ILE A 269 9.61 -6.01 15.11
N VAL A 270 10.68 -6.46 14.47
CA VAL A 270 10.58 -7.47 13.41
C VAL A 270 11.23 -8.75 13.90
N SER A 271 10.43 -9.80 14.12
CA SER A 271 10.92 -11.16 14.31
C SER A 271 11.34 -11.68 12.93
N ALA A 272 12.65 -11.61 12.69
CA ALA A 272 13.25 -11.85 11.39
C ALA A 272 13.78 -13.29 11.28
N GLY A 273 12.87 -14.21 11.00
CA GLY A 273 13.24 -15.53 10.49
C GLY A 273 13.51 -15.46 9.00
N PHE A 274 14.65 -16.02 8.59
CA PHE A 274 15.06 -16.07 7.18
C PHE A 274 14.74 -17.41 6.50
N ASP A 275 13.93 -18.24 7.14
CA ASP A 275 13.46 -19.53 6.62
C ASP A 275 12.27 -19.40 5.66
N SER A 276 11.69 -18.22 5.53
CA SER A 276 10.76 -17.88 4.44
C SER A 276 11.47 -17.69 3.09
N LEU A 277 12.81 -17.69 3.06
CA LEU A 277 13.59 -17.41 1.87
C LEU A 277 13.73 -18.62 0.92
N ALA A 278 13.81 -18.34 -0.38
CA ALA A 278 14.15 -19.32 -1.39
C ALA A 278 15.46 -20.05 -1.07
N GLY A 279 15.39 -21.39 -1.04
CA GLY A 279 16.53 -22.26 -0.75
C GLY A 279 16.76 -22.54 0.74
N ASP A 280 15.88 -22.08 1.63
CA ASP A 280 15.82 -22.60 3.00
C ASP A 280 15.32 -24.06 3.00
N PRO A 281 15.95 -24.96 3.78
CA PRO A 281 15.61 -26.38 3.77
C PRO A 281 14.34 -26.74 4.54
N LEU A 282 13.79 -25.86 5.38
CA LEU A 282 12.61 -26.14 6.21
C LEU A 282 11.37 -25.37 5.77
N GLY A 283 11.51 -24.12 5.31
CA GLY A 283 10.34 -23.27 5.03
C GLY A 283 9.55 -23.62 3.78
N GLY A 284 10.22 -24.04 2.70
CA GLY A 284 9.56 -24.37 1.43
C GLY A 284 8.95 -23.16 0.70
N MET A 285 9.42 -21.95 1.00
CA MET A 285 8.97 -20.70 0.38
C MET A 285 9.99 -20.18 -0.65
N LEU A 286 9.60 -19.16 -1.43
CA LEU A 286 10.41 -18.59 -2.51
C LEU A 286 10.62 -17.08 -2.38
N LEU A 287 10.53 -16.53 -1.15
CA LEU A 287 10.82 -15.12 -0.91
C LEU A 287 12.31 -14.83 -1.19
N THR A 288 12.61 -13.76 -1.90
CA THR A 288 13.99 -13.36 -2.16
C THR A 288 14.53 -12.48 -1.03
N PRO A 289 15.85 -12.49 -0.78
CA PRO A 289 16.47 -11.54 0.15
C PRO A 289 16.22 -10.07 -0.21
N ASP A 290 16.02 -9.75 -1.49
CA ASP A 290 15.69 -8.39 -1.95
C ASP A 290 14.26 -8.01 -1.53
N ALA A 291 13.26 -8.87 -1.77
CA ALA A 291 11.89 -8.65 -1.31
C ALA A 291 11.76 -8.57 0.22
N TYR A 292 12.51 -9.39 0.97
CA TYR A 292 12.58 -9.29 2.43
C TYR A 292 13.02 -7.88 2.88
N SER A 293 14.02 -7.31 2.20
CA SER A 293 14.51 -5.97 2.54
C SER A 293 13.49 -4.85 2.28
N HIS A 294 12.52 -5.07 1.37
CA HIS A 294 11.41 -4.14 1.17
C HIS A 294 10.41 -4.11 2.33
N PHE A 295 10.21 -5.23 3.05
CA PHE A 295 9.44 -5.21 4.30
C PHE A 295 10.09 -4.30 5.34
N ILE A 296 11.39 -4.49 5.57
CA ILE A 296 12.16 -3.65 6.50
C ILE A 296 12.07 -2.18 6.07
N TYR A 297 12.14 -1.90 4.77
CA TYR A 297 12.06 -0.53 4.24
C TYR A 297 10.72 0.14 4.58
N HIS A 298 9.60 -0.53 4.29
CA HIS A 298 8.28 0.06 4.53
C HIS A 298 7.93 0.12 6.01
N LEU A 299 8.26 -0.91 6.79
CA LEU A 299 8.03 -0.89 8.24
C LEU A 299 8.86 0.20 8.95
N LYS A 300 10.05 0.55 8.42
CA LYS A 300 10.90 1.63 8.96
C LYS A 300 10.26 3.02 8.78
N SER A 301 9.26 3.17 7.90
CA SER A 301 8.51 4.42 7.79
C SER A 301 7.58 4.70 8.98
N LEU A 302 7.28 3.65 9.77
CA LEU A 302 6.46 3.71 10.97
C LEU A 302 7.32 4.03 12.19
N ALA A 303 6.67 4.37 13.31
CA ALA A 303 7.33 4.62 14.59
C ALA A 303 8.53 5.57 14.49
N GLN A 304 8.51 6.46 13.49
CA GLN A 304 9.59 7.43 13.28
C GLN A 304 10.95 6.74 13.08
N GLY A 305 10.96 5.53 12.51
CA GLY A 305 12.14 4.69 12.31
C GLY A 305 12.63 3.94 13.55
N ARG A 306 11.99 4.08 14.72
CA ARG A 306 12.32 3.30 15.93
C ARG A 306 11.95 1.84 15.72
N MET A 307 12.95 1.09 15.26
CA MET A 307 12.79 -0.30 14.87
C MET A 307 13.93 -1.15 15.42
N LEU A 308 13.57 -2.32 15.97
CA LEU A 308 14.50 -3.40 16.26
C LEU A 308 14.16 -4.63 15.41
N VAL A 309 15.14 -5.11 14.65
CA VAL A 309 15.08 -6.42 13.98
C VAL A 309 15.72 -7.46 14.89
N VAL A 310 15.08 -8.60 15.10
CA VAL A 310 15.56 -9.68 15.98
C VAL A 310 15.66 -10.96 15.16
N LEU A 311 16.83 -11.59 15.09
CA LEU A 311 17.03 -12.83 14.34
C LEU A 311 16.24 -13.98 15.00
N GLU A 312 15.41 -14.68 14.23
CA GLU A 312 14.68 -15.89 14.64
C GLU A 312 15.25 -17.13 13.91
N GLY A 313 14.48 -17.76 13.02
CA GLY A 313 14.87 -18.89 12.16
C GLY A 313 15.69 -18.52 10.92
N GLY A 314 15.77 -19.46 9.97
CA GLY A 314 16.63 -19.37 8.77
C GLY A 314 17.86 -20.27 8.85
N TYR A 315 17.84 -21.33 8.04
CA TYR A 315 18.69 -22.51 8.19
C TYR A 315 19.53 -22.81 6.95
N ASN A 316 19.33 -22.07 5.85
CA ASN A 316 20.37 -21.85 4.85
C ASN A 316 21.27 -20.68 5.27
N HIS A 317 22.50 -20.99 5.73
CA HIS A 317 23.39 -20.00 6.31
C HIS A 317 23.78 -18.89 5.33
N GLN A 318 24.04 -19.23 4.06
CA GLN A 318 24.46 -18.24 3.07
C GLN A 318 23.32 -17.31 2.67
N VAL A 319 22.13 -17.85 2.42
CA VAL A 319 20.96 -17.06 2.03
C VAL A 319 20.55 -16.14 3.18
N SER A 320 20.53 -16.64 4.41
CA SER A 320 20.26 -15.85 5.63
C SER A 320 21.28 -14.72 5.82
N ALA A 321 22.57 -14.98 5.58
CA ALA A 321 23.61 -13.97 5.66
C ALA A 321 23.44 -12.83 4.64
N VAL A 322 23.02 -13.16 3.41
CA VAL A 322 22.69 -12.16 2.39
C VAL A 322 21.44 -11.36 2.77
N ALA A 323 20.41 -11.99 3.32
CA ALA A 323 19.21 -11.28 3.75
C ALA A 323 19.47 -10.34 4.92
N ALA A 324 20.21 -10.79 5.96
CA ALA A 324 20.63 -9.94 7.06
C ALA A 324 21.41 -8.71 6.56
N GLN A 325 22.31 -8.92 5.60
CA GLN A 325 23.08 -7.85 4.97
C GLN A 325 22.21 -6.80 4.28
N LYS A 326 21.23 -7.23 3.49
CA LYS A 326 20.29 -6.32 2.80
C LYS A 326 19.39 -5.58 3.79
N CYS A 327 18.92 -6.25 4.84
CA CYS A 327 18.15 -5.62 5.92
C CYS A 327 18.97 -4.49 6.60
N ILE A 328 20.24 -4.75 6.94
CA ILE A 328 21.09 -3.73 7.57
C ILE A 328 21.39 -2.57 6.62
N LYS A 329 21.57 -2.81 5.32
CA LYS A 329 21.71 -1.71 4.33
C LYS A 329 20.48 -0.80 4.33
N VAL A 330 19.28 -1.36 4.44
CA VAL A 330 18.04 -0.58 4.57
C VAL A 330 17.99 0.18 5.90
N LEU A 331 18.38 -0.43 7.01
CA LEU A 331 18.48 0.24 8.31
C LEU A 331 19.45 1.44 8.26
N LEU A 332 20.57 1.31 7.54
CA LEU A 332 21.54 2.37 7.26
C LEU A 332 21.02 3.46 6.30
N GLY A 333 19.85 3.29 5.68
CA GLY A 333 19.20 4.30 4.83
C GLY A 333 19.36 4.09 3.32
N HIS A 334 19.96 2.98 2.88
CA HIS A 334 20.01 2.63 1.47
C HIS A 334 18.64 2.15 0.96
N ALA A 335 18.35 2.43 -0.31
CA ALA A 335 17.16 1.89 -0.95
C ALA A 335 17.34 0.37 -1.17
N PRO A 336 16.28 -0.43 -0.98
CA PRO A 336 16.29 -1.83 -1.38
C PRO A 336 16.45 -1.96 -2.91
N ARG A 337 16.88 -3.13 -3.36
CA ARG A 337 17.01 -3.38 -4.80
C ARG A 337 15.66 -3.75 -5.40
N PRO A 338 15.42 -3.42 -6.69
CA PRO A 338 14.20 -3.80 -7.38
C PRO A 338 13.94 -5.31 -7.35
N VAL A 339 12.71 -5.66 -7.06
CA VAL A 339 12.17 -7.02 -7.11
C VAL A 339 11.50 -7.30 -8.45
N ASP A 340 11.30 -8.58 -8.76
CA ASP A 340 10.62 -9.05 -9.96
C ASP A 340 9.26 -9.66 -9.59
N LEU A 341 8.18 -8.97 -9.95
CA LEU A 341 6.80 -9.42 -9.71
C LEU A 341 6.17 -9.86 -11.03
N THR A 342 6.68 -10.95 -11.59
CA THR A 342 6.24 -11.45 -12.90
C THR A 342 4.98 -12.30 -12.83
N GLU A 343 4.71 -12.91 -11.68
CA GLU A 343 3.57 -13.79 -11.45
C GLU A 343 2.56 -13.14 -10.49
N PRO A 344 1.26 -13.44 -10.61
CA PRO A 344 0.27 -13.08 -9.59
C PRO A 344 0.58 -13.73 -8.23
N ALA A 345 0.11 -13.12 -7.15
CA ALA A 345 0.01 -13.81 -5.88
C ALA A 345 -0.88 -15.06 -6.03
N LYS A 346 -0.55 -16.13 -5.33
CA LYS A 346 -1.33 -17.37 -5.32
C LYS A 346 -2.74 -17.10 -4.83
N GLU A 347 -3.71 -17.81 -5.39
CA GLU A 347 -5.11 -17.71 -4.98
C GLU A 347 -5.29 -18.02 -3.48
N SER A 348 -4.56 -19.00 -2.95
CA SER A 348 -4.56 -19.32 -1.51
C SER A 348 -4.00 -18.19 -0.64
N THR A 349 -2.98 -17.47 -1.10
CA THR A 349 -2.47 -16.26 -0.42
C THR A 349 -3.53 -15.17 -0.37
N VAL A 350 -4.14 -14.87 -1.52
CA VAL A 350 -5.23 -13.88 -1.62
C VAL A 350 -6.39 -14.28 -0.71
N MET A 351 -6.76 -15.57 -0.71
CA MET A 351 -7.80 -16.11 0.16
C MET A 351 -7.48 -15.90 1.65
N SER A 352 -6.25 -16.18 2.08
CA SER A 352 -5.81 -15.92 3.46
C SER A 352 -5.87 -14.45 3.82
N CYS A 353 -5.49 -13.55 2.91
CA CYS A 353 -5.63 -12.10 3.10
C CYS A 353 -7.10 -11.70 3.28
N VAL A 354 -7.98 -12.11 2.37
CA VAL A 354 -9.41 -11.76 2.40
C VAL A 354 -10.09 -12.31 3.67
N ASN A 355 -9.75 -13.53 4.08
CA ASN A 355 -10.27 -14.13 5.30
C ASN A 355 -9.84 -13.36 6.57
N LEU A 356 -8.55 -13.03 6.68
CA LEU A 356 -8.05 -12.24 7.81
C LEU A 356 -8.69 -10.85 7.85
N VAL A 357 -8.73 -10.16 6.71
CA VAL A 357 -9.38 -8.86 6.59
C VAL A 357 -10.84 -8.94 7.00
N THR A 358 -11.57 -9.98 6.60
CA THR A 358 -13.00 -10.16 6.92
C THR A 358 -13.24 -10.20 8.43
N VAL A 359 -12.35 -10.81 9.22
CA VAL A 359 -12.50 -10.88 10.68
C VAL A 359 -11.95 -9.65 11.40
N LEU A 360 -11.01 -8.92 10.79
CA LEU A 360 -10.43 -7.70 11.36
C LEU A 360 -11.18 -6.41 11.00
N ARG A 361 -11.98 -6.41 9.93
CA ARG A 361 -12.65 -5.21 9.40
C ARG A 361 -13.54 -4.48 10.42
N SER A 362 -14.16 -5.19 11.36
CA SER A 362 -14.96 -4.56 12.43
C SER A 362 -14.13 -3.76 13.44
N TYR A 363 -12.81 -3.99 13.48
CA TYR A 363 -11.87 -3.35 14.42
C TYR A 363 -11.00 -2.29 13.74
N TRP A 364 -10.79 -2.41 12.42
CA TRP A 364 -9.87 -1.58 11.65
C TRP A 364 -10.53 -1.01 10.40
N ASN A 365 -10.74 0.31 10.39
CA ASN A 365 -11.40 1.02 9.28
C ASN A 365 -10.53 1.14 8.03
N CYS A 366 -9.22 0.88 8.13
CA CYS A 366 -8.33 0.72 7.00
C CYS A 366 -8.74 -0.46 6.10
N PHE A 367 -9.68 -1.30 6.52
CA PHE A 367 -10.24 -2.37 5.69
C PHE A 367 -11.63 -2.06 5.12
N ASP A 368 -12.15 -0.86 5.30
CA ASP A 368 -13.49 -0.49 4.80
C ASP A 368 -13.60 -0.54 3.28
N TYR A 369 -12.48 -0.42 2.55
CA TYR A 369 -12.44 -0.56 1.09
C TYR A 369 -12.53 -2.00 0.61
N PHE A 370 -12.23 -2.99 1.46
CA PHE A 370 -12.45 -4.38 1.09
C PHE A 370 -13.95 -4.66 0.95
N PRO A 371 -14.34 -5.63 0.12
CA PRO A 371 -15.71 -6.14 0.07
C PRO A 371 -16.20 -6.49 1.48
N SER A 372 -17.43 -6.10 1.80
CA SER A 372 -18.00 -6.51 3.09
C SER A 372 -18.25 -8.02 3.09
N ARG A 373 -18.45 -8.62 4.27
CA ARG A 373 -18.82 -10.03 4.37
C ARG A 373 -20.09 -10.33 3.54
N THR A 374 -20.99 -9.37 3.45
CA THR A 374 -22.18 -9.41 2.58
C THR A 374 -21.80 -9.46 1.10
N SER A 375 -20.95 -8.55 0.63
CA SER A 375 -20.47 -8.54 -0.77
C SER A 375 -19.77 -9.85 -1.13
N LEU A 376 -18.93 -10.38 -0.24
CA LEU A 376 -18.25 -11.67 -0.44
C LEU A 376 -19.24 -12.83 -0.56
N ARG A 377 -20.27 -12.89 0.30
CA ARG A 377 -21.33 -13.91 0.22
C ARG A 377 -22.11 -13.83 -1.08
N LEU A 378 -22.49 -12.62 -1.51
CA LEU A 378 -23.21 -12.40 -2.77
C LEU A 378 -22.36 -12.78 -3.98
N ALA A 379 -21.04 -12.60 -3.91
CA ALA A 379 -20.10 -13.06 -4.92
C ALA A 379 -19.86 -14.58 -4.90
N SER A 380 -20.52 -15.34 -4.02
CA SER A 380 -20.22 -16.75 -3.76
C SER A 380 -18.75 -17.01 -3.41
N TRP A 381 -18.08 -16.01 -2.82
CA TRP A 381 -16.69 -16.12 -2.41
C TRP A 381 -16.60 -17.17 -1.30
N PRO A 382 -15.64 -18.11 -1.37
CA PRO A 382 -15.43 -19.11 -0.32
C PRO A 382 -14.87 -18.43 0.93
N ILE A 383 -15.73 -17.79 1.72
CA ILE A 383 -15.38 -17.36 3.06
C ILE A 383 -15.17 -18.66 3.84
N ALA A 384 -13.95 -18.93 4.27
CA ALA A 384 -13.67 -20.09 5.08
C ALA A 384 -14.52 -20.01 6.35
N ASN A 385 -15.56 -20.86 6.45
CA ASN A 385 -16.29 -21.04 7.69
C ASN A 385 -15.31 -21.63 8.71
N SER A 386 -15.39 -21.17 9.96
CA SER A 386 -14.48 -21.48 11.07
C SER A 386 -14.31 -22.98 11.41
N SER A 387 -15.03 -23.86 10.70
CA SER A 387 -15.06 -25.32 10.82
C SER A 387 -14.10 -26.01 9.83
N VAL A 388 -12.83 -25.60 9.80
CA VAL A 388 -11.79 -26.43 9.16
C VAL A 388 -11.59 -27.64 10.07
N GLU A 389 -11.92 -28.84 9.57
CA GLU A 389 -11.60 -30.10 10.26
C GLU A 389 -10.08 -30.25 10.29
N PHE A 390 -9.50 -30.09 11.48
CA PHE A 390 -8.08 -30.30 11.72
C PHE A 390 -7.80 -31.80 11.76
N LYS A 391 -7.24 -32.35 10.67
CA LYS A 391 -6.85 -33.76 10.55
C LYS A 391 -5.34 -33.92 10.65
N TYR A 392 -4.78 -33.52 11.79
CA TYR A 392 -3.39 -33.86 12.11
C TYR A 392 -3.39 -35.06 13.06
N ASP A 393 -2.64 -36.10 12.68
CA ASP A 393 -2.35 -37.25 13.54
C ASP A 393 -0.93 -37.06 14.11
N PRO A 394 -0.77 -36.78 15.41
CA PRO A 394 0.55 -36.62 16.02
C PRO A 394 1.47 -37.84 15.87
N SER A 395 0.91 -39.02 15.60
CA SER A 395 1.69 -40.24 15.37
C SER A 395 2.29 -40.34 13.97
N SER A 396 1.87 -39.49 13.02
CA SER A 396 2.43 -39.40 11.67
C SER A 396 3.56 -38.37 11.55
N ARG A 397 3.97 -37.76 12.68
CA ARG A 397 5.08 -36.79 12.75
C ARG A 397 6.35 -37.39 12.12
N PRO A 398 6.86 -36.84 10.99
CA PRO A 398 8.18 -37.20 10.52
C PRO A 398 9.22 -36.80 11.59
N PRO A 399 10.32 -37.57 11.76
CA PRO A 399 11.33 -37.24 12.77
C PRO A 399 11.83 -35.80 12.61
N ASP A 400 11.83 -35.05 13.71
CA ASP A 400 12.22 -33.63 13.75
C ASP A 400 13.60 -33.41 13.15
N THR A 401 13.67 -32.49 12.18
CA THR A 401 14.86 -31.83 11.64
C THR A 401 16.10 -32.72 11.53
N GLY A 402 16.19 -33.41 10.39
CA GLY A 402 17.36 -34.21 10.02
C GLY A 402 18.65 -33.42 9.88
N GLU A 403 19.76 -34.13 9.67
CA GLU A 403 21.06 -33.52 9.39
C GLU A 403 21.01 -32.65 8.12
N ILE A 404 21.32 -31.36 8.25
CA ILE A 404 21.37 -30.41 7.12
C ILE A 404 22.83 -30.12 6.77
N LEU A 405 23.25 -30.59 5.59
CA LEU A 405 24.56 -30.30 5.03
C LEU A 405 24.52 -28.99 4.25
N GLN A 406 25.09 -27.92 4.81
CA GLN A 406 25.10 -26.58 4.22
C GLN A 406 25.72 -26.54 2.81
N GLU A 407 26.68 -27.42 2.51
CA GLU A 407 27.33 -27.54 1.20
C GLU A 407 26.41 -28.05 0.08
N ASN A 408 25.30 -28.71 0.44
CA ASN A 408 24.30 -29.19 -0.52
C ASN A 408 23.19 -28.16 -0.78
N LEU A 409 23.14 -27.08 -0.01
CA LEU A 409 22.10 -26.07 -0.14
C LEU A 409 22.43 -25.05 -1.22
N MET A 410 21.37 -24.38 -1.70
CA MET A 410 21.50 -23.27 -2.64
C MET A 410 22.45 -22.20 -2.08
N SER A 411 23.34 -21.71 -2.93
CA SER A 411 24.26 -20.61 -2.61
C SER A 411 23.90 -19.35 -3.40
N ILE A 412 24.04 -18.18 -2.77
CA ILE A 412 23.93 -16.89 -3.46
C ILE A 412 25.32 -16.29 -3.57
N LYS A 413 25.76 -16.02 -4.80
CA LYS A 413 27.01 -15.32 -5.06
C LYS A 413 26.82 -13.83 -4.82
N LEU A 414 27.51 -13.30 -3.82
CA LEU A 414 27.66 -11.85 -3.63
C LEU A 414 28.27 -11.23 -4.89
N LYS A 415 27.65 -10.15 -5.37
CA LYS A 415 28.11 -9.31 -6.47
C LYS A 415 28.79 -8.07 -5.91
N ALA A 416 29.63 -7.40 -6.70
CA ALA A 416 30.25 -6.14 -6.28
C ALA A 416 29.22 -5.06 -5.90
N SER A 417 28.02 -5.10 -6.50
CA SER A 417 26.92 -4.21 -6.13
C SER A 417 26.35 -4.48 -4.73
N ASP A 418 26.64 -5.64 -4.13
CA ASP A 418 26.19 -5.99 -2.77
C ASP A 418 27.04 -5.27 -1.72
N ASP A 419 28.29 -4.91 -2.04
CA ASP A 419 29.14 -4.13 -1.17
C ASP A 419 28.48 -2.80 -0.80
N LEU A 420 28.84 -2.29 0.38
CA LEU A 420 28.43 -0.96 0.76
C LEU A 420 29.18 0.06 -0.12
N PRO A 421 28.48 1.00 -0.79
CA PRO A 421 29.15 2.00 -1.61
C PRO A 421 30.09 2.86 -0.76
N SER A 422 31.23 3.25 -1.34
CA SER A 422 32.20 4.14 -0.68
C SER A 422 31.68 5.56 -0.51
N ASP A 423 30.84 5.99 -1.46
CA ASP A 423 30.30 7.33 -1.55
C ASP A 423 29.01 7.46 -0.72
N GLU A 424 28.83 8.63 -0.12
CA GLU A 424 27.59 8.98 0.55
C GLU A 424 26.50 9.37 -0.47
N LEU A 425 25.23 9.26 -0.06
CA LEU A 425 24.09 9.71 -0.85
C LEU A 425 24.17 11.23 -1.04
N GLU A 426 24.11 11.67 -2.30
CA GLU A 426 24.06 13.09 -2.65
C GLU A 426 22.64 13.50 -3.05
N THR A 427 22.11 14.52 -2.40
CA THR A 427 20.88 15.20 -2.84
C THR A 427 21.23 16.50 -3.53
N ILE A 428 20.84 16.63 -4.80
CA ILE A 428 21.08 17.82 -5.60
C ILE A 428 19.85 18.71 -5.56
N ILE A 429 20.05 20.00 -5.29
CA ILE A 429 18.99 21.02 -5.36
C ILE A 429 19.23 21.87 -6.59
N TYR A 430 18.35 21.73 -7.57
CA TYR A 430 18.36 22.57 -8.77
C TYR A 430 17.43 23.76 -8.61
N PHE A 431 17.90 24.91 -9.06
CA PHE A 431 17.11 26.11 -9.25
C PHE A 431 17.65 26.91 -10.43
N ASN A 432 16.88 27.88 -10.90
CA ASN A 432 17.28 28.78 -11.97
C ASN A 432 17.21 30.22 -11.49
N GLU A 433 18.35 30.91 -11.47
CA GLU A 433 18.34 32.37 -11.33
C GLU A 433 17.80 33.04 -12.59
N GLY A 434 17.06 34.13 -12.40
CA GLY A 434 16.41 34.87 -13.46
C GLY A 434 15.06 34.29 -13.90
N ASP A 435 14.48 33.38 -13.13
CA ASP A 435 13.12 32.88 -13.37
C ASP A 435 12.06 33.97 -13.18
N ASP A 436 12.35 35.02 -12.41
CA ASP A 436 11.54 36.22 -12.21
C ASP A 436 11.24 37.02 -13.48
N ALA A 437 12.04 36.81 -14.54
CA ALA A 437 11.78 37.41 -15.85
C ALA A 437 10.44 36.94 -16.47
N HIS A 438 9.94 35.76 -16.08
CA HIS A 438 8.58 35.32 -16.42
C HIS A 438 7.61 35.72 -15.30
N HIS A 439 6.75 36.71 -15.52
CA HIS A 439 5.79 37.19 -14.52
C HIS A 439 4.50 37.68 -15.21
N ASP A 440 3.42 37.82 -14.43
CA ASP A 440 2.18 38.41 -14.92
C ASP A 440 2.37 39.94 -15.08
N LEU A 441 2.13 40.44 -16.30
CA LEU A 441 2.28 41.85 -16.65
C LEU A 441 1.13 42.73 -16.11
N GLU A 442 -0.04 42.14 -15.78
CA GLU A 442 -1.22 42.88 -15.31
C GLU A 442 -1.28 42.96 -13.78
N GLU A 443 -1.05 41.85 -13.07
CA GLU A 443 -1.16 41.77 -11.61
C GLU A 443 -0.07 40.91 -10.93
N GLU A 444 1.21 41.25 -11.14
CA GLU A 444 2.40 40.51 -10.65
C GLU A 444 2.28 39.97 -9.19
N ASP A 445 1.76 40.78 -8.26
CA ASP A 445 1.65 40.39 -6.84
C ASP A 445 0.44 39.50 -6.51
N ARG A 446 -0.60 39.49 -7.37
CA ARG A 446 -1.87 38.79 -7.13
C ARG A 446 -1.95 37.45 -7.84
N HIS A 447 -1.29 37.28 -8.99
CA HIS A 447 -1.30 36.01 -9.71
C HIS A 447 -0.73 34.87 -8.83
N PRO A 448 -1.39 33.70 -8.76
CA PRO A 448 -0.96 32.60 -7.90
C PRO A 448 0.39 32.02 -8.34
N GLU A 449 0.60 31.82 -9.64
CA GLU A 449 1.90 31.42 -10.19
C GLU A 449 2.79 32.67 -10.31
N LYS A 450 3.71 32.86 -9.35
CA LYS A 450 4.57 34.04 -9.25
C LYS A 450 6.00 33.70 -8.83
N PRO A 451 7.00 34.54 -9.15
CA PRO A 451 8.41 34.30 -8.80
C PRO A 451 8.70 34.16 -7.30
N ALA A 452 7.79 34.63 -6.43
CA ALA A 452 7.94 34.45 -4.99
C ALA A 452 7.92 32.97 -4.54
N ARG A 453 7.32 32.07 -5.33
CA ARG A 453 7.19 30.63 -5.03
C ARG A 453 8.56 29.96 -4.89
N THR A 454 9.36 29.98 -5.94
CA THR A 454 10.71 29.37 -5.98
C THR A 454 11.66 30.06 -5.00
N ARG A 455 11.63 31.40 -4.94
CA ARG A 455 12.43 32.19 -3.98
C ARG A 455 12.13 31.84 -2.53
N ARG A 456 10.86 31.64 -2.15
CA ARG A 456 10.49 31.33 -0.76
C ARG A 456 10.89 29.91 -0.37
N ILE A 457 10.79 28.94 -1.29
CA ILE A 457 11.28 27.57 -1.08
C ILE A 457 12.79 27.60 -0.80
N LEU A 458 13.60 28.17 -1.71
CA LEU A 458 15.05 28.25 -1.56
C LEU A 458 15.46 28.96 -0.27
N LYS A 459 14.79 30.08 0.04
CA LYS A 459 15.01 30.80 1.29
C LYS A 459 14.73 29.91 2.50
N THR A 460 13.65 29.12 2.49
CA THR A 460 13.27 28.24 3.60
C THR A 460 14.24 27.07 3.75
N LEU A 461 14.69 26.45 2.65
CA LEU A 461 15.73 25.41 2.67
C LEU A 461 17.06 25.92 3.23
N LYS A 462 17.41 27.17 2.91
CA LYS A 462 18.61 27.83 3.44
C LYS A 462 18.47 28.19 4.91
N GLU A 463 17.32 28.74 5.31
CA GLU A 463 17.04 29.13 6.69
C GLU A 463 16.95 27.91 7.64
N SER A 464 16.54 26.73 7.13
CA SER A 464 16.50 25.49 7.91
C SER A 464 17.85 24.79 8.08
N GLY A 465 18.87 25.18 7.31
CA GLY A 465 20.19 24.53 7.27
C GLY A 465 20.21 23.18 6.52
N VAL A 466 19.10 22.75 5.91
CA VAL A 466 19.05 21.51 5.11
C VAL A 466 19.95 21.63 3.88
N LEU A 467 19.99 22.82 3.28
CA LEU A 467 20.77 23.11 2.09
C LEU A 467 22.29 22.90 2.29
N ASP A 468 22.80 23.07 3.51
CA ASP A 468 24.23 22.93 3.85
C ASP A 468 24.77 21.50 3.64
N ARG A 469 23.89 20.50 3.58
CA ARG A 469 24.23 19.09 3.31
C ARG A 469 23.65 18.60 1.99
N CYS A 470 23.33 19.52 1.08
CA CYS A 470 22.91 19.25 -0.28
C CYS A 470 23.93 19.84 -1.26
N VAL A 471 23.84 19.40 -2.52
CA VAL A 471 24.63 19.96 -3.61
C VAL A 471 23.77 20.97 -4.35
N GLU A 472 24.06 22.26 -4.17
CA GLU A 472 23.34 23.33 -4.88
C GLU A 472 23.75 23.43 -6.36
N ARG A 473 22.77 23.62 -7.24
CA ARG A 473 22.93 23.84 -8.69
C ARG A 473 22.03 24.97 -9.16
N ASN A 474 22.64 26.09 -9.52
CA ASN A 474 21.99 27.07 -10.40
C ASN A 474 22.20 26.61 -11.85
N SER A 475 21.18 26.09 -12.52
CA SER A 475 21.37 25.56 -13.87
C SER A 475 21.44 26.70 -14.90
N GLU A 476 22.56 26.76 -15.61
CA GLU A 476 22.70 27.63 -16.80
C GLU A 476 22.27 26.91 -18.08
N ARG A 477 21.91 25.62 -17.98
CA ARG A 477 21.52 24.81 -19.13
C ARG A 477 20.15 25.27 -19.64
N SER A 478 20.07 25.51 -20.95
CA SER A 478 18.81 25.74 -21.65
C SER A 478 18.53 24.55 -22.56
N ALA A 479 17.31 24.01 -22.50
CA ALA A 479 16.91 22.92 -23.38
C ALA A 479 16.96 23.34 -24.85
N THR A 480 17.51 22.46 -25.69
CA THR A 480 17.60 22.70 -27.13
C THR A 480 16.24 22.50 -27.81
N ASP A 481 16.10 22.97 -29.05
CA ASP A 481 14.91 22.70 -29.85
C ASP A 481 14.67 21.21 -30.04
N GLU A 482 15.73 20.43 -30.24
CA GLU A 482 15.64 18.98 -30.44
C GLU A 482 15.15 18.26 -29.18
N GLU A 483 15.57 18.72 -28.01
CA GLU A 483 15.14 18.20 -26.70
C GLU A 483 13.66 18.51 -26.45
N ILE A 484 13.25 19.77 -26.65
CA ILE A 484 11.84 20.15 -26.51
C ILE A 484 10.96 19.36 -27.50
N ARG A 485 11.45 19.17 -28.73
CA ARG A 485 10.77 18.42 -29.79
C ARG A 485 10.75 16.90 -29.60
N MET A 486 11.31 16.38 -28.51
CA MET A 486 11.05 14.98 -28.12
C MET A 486 9.58 14.77 -27.75
N VAL A 487 8.90 15.84 -27.33
CA VAL A 487 7.51 15.83 -26.87
C VAL A 487 6.67 16.86 -27.64
N HIS A 488 7.16 18.10 -27.74
CA HIS A 488 6.36 19.22 -28.24
C HIS A 488 6.48 19.37 -29.76
N THR A 489 5.37 19.72 -30.39
CA THR A 489 5.31 19.93 -31.84
C THR A 489 6.17 21.13 -32.26
N LYS A 490 6.71 21.04 -33.48
CA LYS A 490 7.45 22.16 -34.08
C LYS A 490 6.59 23.44 -34.13
N LYS A 491 5.29 23.30 -34.44
CA LYS A 491 4.34 24.42 -34.53
C LYS A 491 4.25 25.20 -33.21
N MET A 492 4.06 24.49 -32.10
CA MET A 492 4.00 25.11 -30.77
C MET A 492 5.31 25.82 -30.41
N LEU A 493 6.46 25.19 -30.68
CA LEU A 493 7.77 25.79 -30.41
C LEU A 493 8.04 27.03 -31.28
N ASP A 494 7.71 26.96 -32.58
CA ASP A 494 7.88 28.10 -33.50
C ASP A 494 6.99 29.27 -33.09
N HIS A 495 5.76 28.98 -32.64
CA HIS A 495 4.84 29.98 -32.13
C HIS A 495 5.41 30.66 -30.87
N LEU A 496 5.90 29.89 -29.89
CA LEU A 496 6.51 30.48 -28.70
C LEU A 496 7.79 31.29 -29.00
N LYS A 497 8.47 31.10 -30.13
CA LYS A 497 9.59 31.95 -30.55
C LYS A 497 9.16 33.32 -31.05
N THR A 498 7.94 33.47 -31.57
CA THR A 498 7.48 34.78 -32.04
C THR A 498 7.24 35.74 -30.87
N THR A 499 6.86 35.20 -29.71
CA THR A 499 6.59 35.95 -28.48
C THR A 499 7.81 36.70 -27.94
N GLU A 500 9.03 36.22 -28.20
CA GLU A 500 10.29 36.90 -27.79
C GLU A 500 10.44 38.30 -28.40
N SER A 501 9.75 38.57 -29.52
CA SER A 501 9.81 39.84 -30.26
C SER A 501 8.55 40.69 -30.15
N MET A 502 7.50 40.18 -29.51
CA MET A 502 6.23 40.88 -29.32
C MET A 502 6.34 41.96 -28.24
N LYS A 503 5.52 43.01 -28.36
CA LYS A 503 5.35 44.00 -27.29
C LYS A 503 4.47 43.45 -26.16
N GLU A 504 4.53 44.08 -24.99
CA GLU A 504 3.75 43.68 -23.82
C GLU A 504 2.24 43.62 -24.13
N GLU A 505 1.68 44.61 -24.83
CA GLU A 505 0.25 44.59 -25.18
C GLU A 505 -0.10 43.43 -26.14
N GLU A 506 0.79 43.12 -27.09
CA GLU A 506 0.62 42.00 -28.02
C GLU A 506 0.68 40.66 -27.28
N LEU A 507 1.59 40.52 -26.30
CA LEU A 507 1.72 39.33 -25.46
C LEU A 507 0.49 39.09 -24.59
N MET A 508 -0.09 40.15 -24.01
CA MET A 508 -1.33 40.05 -23.23
C MET A 508 -2.50 39.62 -24.12
N GLU A 509 -2.64 40.23 -25.31
CA GLU A 509 -3.66 39.83 -26.27
C GLU A 509 -3.49 38.38 -26.74
N GLU A 510 -2.25 37.96 -27.00
CA GLU A 510 -1.93 36.60 -27.42
C GLU A 510 -2.27 35.58 -26.33
N ALA A 511 -1.87 35.88 -25.08
CA ALA A 511 -2.17 35.08 -23.90
C ALA A 511 -3.67 34.85 -23.71
N GLN A 512 -4.49 35.90 -23.89
CA GLN A 512 -5.94 35.84 -23.74
C GLN A 512 -6.64 35.13 -24.91
N LYS A 513 -6.11 35.21 -26.13
CA LYS A 513 -6.75 34.65 -27.34
C LYS A 513 -6.42 33.18 -27.54
N GLU A 514 -5.16 32.80 -27.38
CA GLU A 514 -4.65 31.50 -27.82
C GLU A 514 -4.53 30.47 -26.68
N PHE A 515 -4.59 30.91 -25.42
CA PHE A 515 -4.28 30.06 -24.27
C PHE A 515 -5.37 30.06 -23.19
N ASN A 516 -5.40 28.97 -22.41
CA ASN A 516 -6.26 28.84 -21.24
C ASN A 516 -5.41 28.95 -19.97
N SER A 517 -5.60 30.03 -19.19
CA SER A 517 -4.85 30.32 -17.97
C SER A 517 -3.33 30.37 -18.18
N ILE A 518 -2.86 31.16 -19.14
CA ILE A 518 -1.43 31.43 -19.39
C ILE A 518 -1.21 32.94 -19.40
N PHE A 519 -0.06 33.39 -18.90
CA PHE A 519 0.46 34.73 -19.11
C PHE A 519 1.82 34.65 -19.80
N LEU A 520 2.19 35.68 -20.58
CA LEU A 520 3.39 35.70 -21.39
C LEU A 520 4.22 36.97 -21.13
N THR A 521 5.54 36.81 -21.24
CA THR A 521 6.56 37.85 -21.23
C THR A 521 7.54 37.56 -22.37
N GLN A 522 8.36 38.53 -22.76
CA GLN A 522 9.41 38.32 -23.76
C GLN A 522 10.43 37.24 -23.33
N ASP A 523 10.63 37.05 -22.02
CA ASP A 523 11.55 36.04 -21.47
C ASP A 523 10.88 34.68 -21.22
N THR A 524 9.57 34.51 -21.45
CA THR A 524 8.84 33.26 -21.13
C THR A 524 9.49 32.03 -21.77
N LEU A 525 9.82 32.09 -23.08
CA LEU A 525 10.45 30.95 -23.77
C LEU A 525 11.82 30.61 -23.17
N LYS A 526 12.62 31.63 -22.86
CA LYS A 526 13.95 31.47 -22.27
C LYS A 526 13.88 30.86 -20.87
N VAL A 527 12.96 31.33 -20.02
CA VAL A 527 12.76 30.79 -18.67
C VAL A 527 12.26 29.34 -18.75
N ALA A 528 11.29 29.03 -19.62
CA ALA A 528 10.80 27.68 -19.82
C ALA A 528 11.89 26.72 -20.32
N ARG A 529 12.78 27.17 -21.22
CA ARG A 529 13.95 26.38 -21.65
C ARG A 529 14.92 26.08 -20.52
N LYS A 530 15.16 27.04 -19.63
CA LYS A 530 15.98 26.82 -18.44
C LYS A 530 15.33 25.84 -17.46
N ALA A 531 13.99 25.90 -17.29
CA ALA A 531 13.26 24.97 -16.44
C ALA A 531 13.47 23.52 -16.90
N ILE A 532 13.22 23.22 -18.17
CA ILE A 532 13.53 21.91 -18.77
C ILE A 532 15.03 21.62 -18.64
N GLY A 533 15.86 22.62 -18.91
CA GLY A 533 17.32 22.56 -18.80
C GLY A 533 17.81 21.93 -17.50
N ALA A 534 17.33 22.45 -16.37
CA ALA A 534 17.65 21.98 -15.04
C ALA A 534 17.16 20.53 -14.79
N VAL A 535 15.96 20.18 -15.27
CA VAL A 535 15.43 18.81 -15.11
C VAL A 535 16.24 17.80 -15.94
N LEU A 536 16.66 18.15 -17.16
CA LEU A 536 17.50 17.25 -17.97
C LEU A 536 18.90 17.08 -17.37
N GLN A 537 19.47 18.15 -16.80
CA GLN A 537 20.75 18.06 -16.10
C GLN A 537 20.64 17.16 -14.86
N SER A 538 19.54 17.22 -14.11
CA SER A 538 19.34 16.36 -12.95
C SER A 538 19.21 14.88 -13.33
N VAL A 539 18.60 14.58 -14.49
CA VAL A 539 18.61 13.23 -15.09
C VAL A 539 20.04 12.78 -15.36
N ASP A 540 20.84 13.57 -16.08
CA ASP A 540 22.24 13.21 -16.36
C ASP A 540 23.02 12.94 -15.07
N GLU A 541 22.98 13.86 -14.11
CA GLU A 541 23.76 13.74 -12.87
C GLU A 541 23.36 12.48 -12.08
N ILE A 542 22.09 12.08 -12.03
CA ILE A 542 21.67 10.85 -11.31
C ILE A 542 22.23 9.58 -11.95
N PHE A 543 22.43 9.55 -13.27
CA PHE A 543 22.97 8.39 -13.98
C PHE A 543 24.51 8.34 -14.00
N GLU A 544 25.19 9.43 -13.63
CA GLU A 544 26.66 9.45 -13.45
C GLU A 544 27.13 8.59 -12.26
N LYS A 545 26.25 8.40 -11.26
CA LYS A 545 26.54 7.58 -10.08
C LYS A 545 25.81 6.23 -10.12
N PRO A 546 26.33 5.21 -9.40
CA PRO A 546 25.57 4.01 -9.10
C PRO A 546 24.18 4.35 -8.53
N ALA A 547 23.18 3.57 -8.90
CA ALA A 547 21.80 3.83 -8.49
C ALA A 547 21.67 3.90 -6.95
N GLY A 548 20.90 4.87 -6.47
CA GLY A 548 20.65 5.07 -5.04
C GLY A 548 21.69 5.89 -4.30
N LEU A 549 22.72 6.40 -5.00
CA LEU A 549 23.72 7.34 -4.46
C LEU A 549 23.46 8.79 -4.83
N ARG A 550 22.43 9.06 -5.64
CA ARG A 550 22.08 10.43 -6.03
C ARG A 550 20.59 10.55 -6.30
N ASN A 551 20.00 11.64 -5.82
CA ASN A 551 18.64 12.05 -6.10
C ASN A 551 18.57 13.58 -6.25
N ALA A 552 17.44 14.12 -6.68
CA ALA A 552 17.30 15.55 -6.90
C ALA A 552 15.94 16.12 -6.53
N LEU A 553 15.95 17.36 -6.03
CA LEU A 553 14.80 18.25 -5.96
C LEU A 553 15.04 19.42 -6.92
N VAL A 554 14.13 19.62 -7.87
CA VAL A 554 14.23 20.60 -8.94
C VAL A 554 13.18 21.69 -8.74
N ILE A 555 13.62 22.83 -8.23
CA ILE A 555 12.81 24.00 -7.87
C ILE A 555 12.81 24.95 -9.06
N VAL A 556 11.91 24.70 -10.02
CA VAL A 556 11.83 25.46 -11.27
C VAL A 556 10.43 25.99 -11.51
N ARG A 557 10.34 26.99 -12.39
CA ARG A 557 9.10 27.51 -12.97
C ARG A 557 9.40 28.04 -14.39
N PRO A 558 8.40 28.18 -15.28
CA PRO A 558 7.00 27.78 -15.13
C PRO A 558 6.80 26.25 -14.98
N PRO A 559 5.65 25.80 -14.45
CA PRO A 559 5.29 24.38 -14.36
C PRO A 559 5.10 23.75 -15.76
N GLY A 560 4.80 22.46 -15.83
CA GLY A 560 4.73 21.71 -17.08
C GLY A 560 3.59 20.69 -17.25
N HIS A 561 3.01 20.13 -16.20
CA HIS A 561 2.15 18.93 -16.33
C HIS A 561 0.85 19.11 -17.15
N HIS A 562 0.35 20.35 -17.32
CA HIS A 562 -0.81 20.67 -18.16
C HIS A 562 -0.47 20.91 -19.64
N ALA A 563 0.80 21.09 -19.99
CA ALA A 563 1.20 21.31 -21.37
C ALA A 563 1.15 19.98 -22.14
N SER A 564 0.32 19.92 -23.18
CA SER A 564 0.28 18.78 -24.08
C SER A 564 1.32 18.89 -25.19
N ALA A 565 1.39 17.91 -26.09
CA ALA A 565 2.34 17.94 -27.20
C ALA A 565 2.17 19.16 -28.12
N SER A 566 0.99 19.78 -28.15
CA SER A 566 0.69 20.87 -29.09
C SER A 566 0.15 22.15 -28.46
N LYS A 567 -0.08 22.18 -27.14
CA LYS A 567 -0.75 23.29 -26.47
C LYS A 567 -0.19 23.58 -25.07
N SER A 568 0.04 24.85 -24.77
CA SER A 568 0.30 25.35 -23.41
C SER A 568 -1.02 25.62 -22.69
N SER A 569 -1.12 25.28 -21.40
CA SER A 569 -2.31 25.57 -20.58
C SER A 569 -1.99 25.50 -19.09
N GLY A 570 -2.80 26.13 -18.23
CA GLY A 570 -2.71 25.98 -16.77
C GLY A 570 -1.34 26.39 -16.22
N PHE A 571 -0.86 27.57 -16.64
CA PHE A 571 0.48 28.10 -16.36
C PHE A 571 1.65 27.32 -16.98
N CYS A 572 1.39 26.17 -17.61
CA CYS A 572 2.40 25.28 -18.15
C CYS A 572 2.74 25.65 -19.60
N ILE A 573 3.99 26.08 -19.83
CA ILE A 573 4.49 26.42 -21.16
C ILE A 573 4.90 25.16 -21.92
N PHE A 574 5.78 24.35 -21.32
CA PHE A 574 6.21 23.06 -21.83
C PHE A 574 6.15 22.02 -20.71
N ASN A 575 5.90 20.77 -21.07
CA ASN A 575 5.91 19.66 -20.12
C ASN A 575 7.36 19.25 -19.74
N ASN A 576 7.85 19.81 -18.65
CA ASN A 576 9.21 19.61 -18.14
C ASN A 576 9.51 18.13 -17.86
N VAL A 577 8.60 17.44 -17.17
CA VAL A 577 8.74 16.05 -16.74
C VAL A 577 8.63 15.08 -17.92
N ALA A 578 7.72 15.34 -18.87
CA ALA A 578 7.59 14.51 -20.06
C ALA A 578 8.85 14.57 -20.96
N VAL A 579 9.41 15.78 -21.16
CA VAL A 579 10.66 15.93 -21.90
C VAL A 579 11.79 15.19 -21.19
N ALA A 580 11.85 15.24 -19.86
CA ALA A 580 12.83 14.49 -19.07
C ALA A 580 12.70 12.97 -19.19
N ALA A 581 11.48 12.43 -19.21
CA ALA A 581 11.25 11.00 -19.41
C ALA A 581 11.78 10.51 -20.78
N LYS A 582 11.40 11.21 -21.87
CA LYS A 582 11.90 10.88 -23.22
C LYS A 582 13.41 11.08 -23.34
N TYR A 583 13.94 12.13 -22.71
CA TYR A 583 15.38 12.38 -22.66
C TYR A 583 16.11 11.23 -21.96
N ALA A 584 15.65 10.78 -20.80
CA ALA A 584 16.24 9.67 -20.05
C ALA A 584 16.26 8.38 -20.89
N GLN A 585 15.15 8.04 -21.54
CA GLN A 585 15.06 6.88 -22.44
C GLN A 585 16.06 6.99 -23.61
N ARG A 586 16.17 8.16 -24.26
CA ARG A 586 17.07 8.35 -25.41
C ARG A 586 18.55 8.40 -25.01
N ARG A 587 18.88 9.13 -23.94
CA ARG A 587 20.25 9.45 -23.50
C ARG A 587 20.88 8.36 -22.66
N HIS A 588 20.11 7.78 -21.74
CA HIS A 588 20.57 6.77 -20.76
C HIS A 588 20.08 5.36 -21.07
N LYS A 589 19.32 5.18 -22.17
CA LYS A 589 18.87 3.88 -22.69
C LYS A 589 18.06 3.06 -21.67
N ILE A 590 17.44 3.73 -20.69
CA ILE A 590 16.45 3.11 -19.83
C ILE A 590 15.16 2.90 -20.61
N LYS A 591 14.39 1.88 -20.23
CA LYS A 591 13.10 1.58 -20.84
C LYS A 591 11.99 2.20 -20.01
N ARG A 592 11.90 1.83 -18.73
CA ARG A 592 10.73 2.11 -17.88
C ARG A 592 10.90 3.36 -17.02
N VAL A 593 10.04 4.35 -17.22
CA VAL A 593 9.98 5.57 -16.39
C VAL A 593 8.62 5.65 -15.72
N LEU A 594 8.60 5.85 -14.40
CA LEU A 594 7.38 6.18 -13.67
C LEU A 594 7.31 7.70 -13.52
N ILE A 595 6.19 8.29 -13.94
CA ILE A 595 5.80 9.66 -13.61
C ILE A 595 4.64 9.58 -12.63
N LEU A 596 4.88 10.01 -11.40
CA LEU A 596 3.81 10.19 -10.42
C LEU A 596 3.48 11.68 -10.29
N ASP A 597 2.22 12.02 -10.48
CA ASP A 597 1.66 13.34 -10.28
C ASP A 597 0.80 13.36 -9.01
N TRP A 598 1.24 14.14 -8.02
CA TRP A 598 0.47 14.39 -6.79
C TRP A 598 -0.04 15.82 -6.70
N ASP A 599 0.13 16.61 -7.76
CA ASP A 599 -0.52 17.91 -7.91
C ASP A 599 -2.04 17.71 -7.77
N VAL A 600 -2.73 18.66 -7.15
CA VAL A 600 -4.18 18.53 -6.92
C VAL A 600 -4.95 18.51 -8.24
N HIS A 601 -4.39 19.09 -9.31
CA HIS A 601 -4.94 19.05 -10.65
C HIS A 601 -4.41 17.85 -11.42
N HIS A 602 -5.26 17.27 -12.27
CA HIS A 602 -4.81 16.24 -13.18
C HIS A 602 -3.83 16.83 -14.22
N GLY A 603 -2.64 16.24 -14.32
CA GLY A 603 -1.64 16.52 -15.36
C GLY A 603 -2.07 16.03 -16.75
N ASN A 604 -3.10 16.64 -17.32
CA ASN A 604 -3.72 16.25 -18.59
C ASN A 604 -2.74 16.23 -19.76
N GLY A 605 -1.80 17.18 -19.79
CA GLY A 605 -0.78 17.22 -20.83
C GLY A 605 0.13 16.00 -20.76
N THR A 606 0.55 15.62 -19.55
CA THR A 606 1.37 14.42 -19.32
C THR A 606 0.64 13.15 -19.75
N GLN A 607 -0.64 13.01 -19.39
CA GLN A 607 -1.45 11.86 -19.82
C GLN A 607 -1.52 11.78 -21.35
N GLU A 608 -1.88 12.88 -22.04
CA GLU A 608 -1.99 12.91 -23.51
C GLU A 608 -0.67 12.48 -24.19
N ILE A 609 0.46 12.98 -23.69
CA ILE A 609 1.78 12.70 -24.28
C ILE A 609 2.16 11.20 -24.22
N PHE A 610 1.75 10.50 -23.16
CA PHE A 610 2.13 9.11 -22.91
C PHE A 610 0.97 8.11 -23.02
N TYR A 611 -0.19 8.55 -23.50
CA TYR A 611 -1.41 7.74 -23.50
C TYR A 611 -1.27 6.41 -24.25
N GLU A 612 -0.43 6.40 -25.31
CA GLU A 612 -0.10 5.21 -26.11
C GLU A 612 1.29 4.60 -25.80
N ASP A 613 2.02 5.10 -24.79
CA ASP A 613 3.41 4.68 -24.51
C ASP A 613 3.47 3.52 -23.50
N GLY A 614 3.82 2.32 -23.98
CA GLY A 614 4.00 1.13 -23.13
C GLY A 614 5.24 1.14 -22.21
N ASN A 615 6.05 2.19 -22.22
CA ASN A 615 7.29 2.28 -21.45
C ASN A 615 7.28 3.43 -20.42
N VAL A 616 6.28 4.30 -20.43
CA VAL A 616 6.12 5.37 -19.47
C VAL A 616 4.81 5.18 -18.74
N MET A 617 4.90 4.93 -17.43
CA MET A 617 3.72 4.84 -16.58
C MET A 617 3.41 6.22 -15.99
N TYR A 618 2.19 6.68 -16.19
CA TYR A 618 1.68 7.92 -15.60
C TYR A 618 0.62 7.59 -14.55
N MET A 619 0.86 8.06 -13.33
CA MET A 619 -0.09 7.92 -12.22
C MET A 619 -0.44 9.30 -11.69
N SER A 620 -1.73 9.57 -11.44
CA SER A 620 -2.16 10.87 -10.93
C SER A 620 -3.14 10.71 -9.77
N ILE A 621 -2.89 11.40 -8.66
CA ILE A 621 -3.84 11.59 -7.56
C ILE A 621 -4.33 13.03 -7.64
N HIS A 622 -5.61 13.23 -7.94
CA HIS A 622 -6.12 14.58 -8.19
C HIS A 622 -7.56 14.75 -7.69
N ARG A 623 -7.94 16.01 -7.50
CA ARG A 623 -9.31 16.42 -7.31
C ARG A 623 -10.00 16.43 -8.67
N HIS A 624 -11.05 15.63 -8.79
CA HIS A 624 -11.83 15.50 -10.02
C HIS A 624 -13.18 16.22 -9.91
N ASP A 625 -13.81 16.20 -8.74
CA ASP A 625 -15.18 16.72 -8.50
C ASP A 625 -16.17 16.34 -9.61
N LYS A 626 -16.11 15.07 -10.04
CA LYS A 626 -16.92 14.54 -11.15
C LYS A 626 -16.74 15.33 -12.45
N GLY A 627 -15.50 15.69 -12.77
CA GLY A 627 -15.12 16.46 -13.97
C GLY A 627 -15.31 17.97 -13.86
N ASN A 628 -15.74 18.49 -12.70
CA ASN A 628 -15.97 19.93 -12.51
C ASN A 628 -14.73 20.68 -11.99
N PHE A 629 -13.68 19.97 -11.56
CA PHE A 629 -12.42 20.59 -11.17
C PHE A 629 -11.50 20.77 -12.37
N TYR A 630 -10.61 21.76 -12.31
CA TYR A 630 -9.68 22.02 -13.41
C TYR A 630 -8.71 20.83 -13.59
N PRO A 631 -8.39 20.41 -14.83
CA PRO A 631 -8.85 20.91 -16.13
C PRO A 631 -10.23 20.35 -16.56
N VAL A 632 -11.24 21.21 -16.60
CA VAL A 632 -12.65 20.89 -16.91
C VAL A 632 -12.82 20.34 -18.33
N GLY A 633 -13.70 19.36 -18.52
CA GLY A 633 -14.31 19.06 -19.82
C GLY A 633 -13.85 17.79 -20.55
N GLU A 634 -12.92 16.99 -20.00
CA GLU A 634 -12.54 15.68 -20.55
C GLU A 634 -12.58 14.61 -19.45
N PRO A 635 -12.94 13.34 -19.75
CA PRO A 635 -12.81 12.29 -18.77
C PRO A 635 -11.32 12.09 -18.45
N LYS A 636 -11.00 12.26 -17.16
CA LYS A 636 -9.69 12.06 -16.52
C LYS A 636 -9.92 11.21 -15.28
N ASP A 637 -10.74 10.20 -15.46
CA ASP A 637 -11.36 9.41 -14.42
C ASP A 637 -10.69 8.03 -14.35
N TYR A 638 -11.14 7.19 -13.42
CA TYR A 638 -10.49 5.90 -13.12
C TYR A 638 -10.54 4.88 -14.26
N PHE A 639 -11.42 5.10 -15.26
CA PHE A 639 -11.58 4.23 -16.43
C PHE A 639 -10.67 4.61 -17.61
N ASP A 640 -10.01 5.77 -17.56
CA ASP A 640 -9.04 6.19 -18.56
C ASP A 640 -7.69 5.52 -18.25
N VAL A 641 -7.37 4.47 -19.00
CA VAL A 641 -6.23 3.57 -18.70
C VAL A 641 -5.10 3.62 -19.72
N GLY A 642 -5.20 4.47 -20.75
CA GLY A 642 -4.30 4.45 -21.91
C GLY A 642 -4.86 3.59 -23.04
N GLU A 643 -4.21 3.66 -24.21
CA GLU A 643 -4.61 2.95 -25.43
C GLU A 643 -3.41 2.30 -26.12
N GLY A 644 -3.68 1.32 -26.98
CA GLY A 644 -2.63 0.63 -27.74
C GLY A 644 -1.57 0.00 -26.82
N ASP A 645 -0.29 0.28 -27.09
CA ASP A 645 0.82 -0.22 -26.26
C ASP A 645 0.82 0.39 -24.85
N GLY A 646 0.15 1.53 -24.65
CA GLY A 646 0.01 2.24 -23.38
C GLY A 646 -1.17 1.78 -22.52
N GLU A 647 -1.98 0.81 -22.97
CA GLU A 647 -3.12 0.31 -22.20
C GLU A 647 -2.68 -0.25 -20.82
N GLY A 648 -3.26 0.29 -19.75
CA GLY A 648 -2.90 0.01 -18.36
C GLY A 648 -1.79 0.93 -17.80
N MET A 649 -1.05 1.68 -18.62
CA MET A 649 0.05 2.55 -18.20
C MET A 649 -0.41 3.91 -17.66
N THR A 650 -1.68 4.25 -17.82
CA THR A 650 -2.31 5.40 -17.17
C THR A 650 -3.13 4.95 -15.97
N VAL A 651 -2.88 5.55 -14.81
CA VAL A 651 -3.62 5.28 -13.57
C VAL A 651 -4.09 6.59 -12.94
N ASN A 652 -5.37 6.89 -13.10
CA ASN A 652 -6.01 8.04 -12.47
C ASN A 652 -6.65 7.63 -11.15
N ILE A 653 -6.43 8.42 -10.09
CA ILE A 653 -7.06 8.30 -8.78
C ILE A 653 -7.90 9.58 -8.54
N PRO A 654 -9.12 9.63 -9.11
CA PRO A 654 -9.95 10.83 -9.14
C PRO A 654 -10.79 10.93 -7.87
N PHE A 655 -10.41 11.85 -7.00
CA PHE A 655 -11.19 12.11 -5.79
C PHE A 655 -12.33 13.10 -6.05
N SER A 656 -13.49 12.82 -5.46
CA SER A 656 -14.66 13.70 -5.50
C SER A 656 -15.31 13.78 -4.12
N GLY A 657 -15.91 14.92 -3.80
CA GLY A 657 -16.66 15.11 -2.55
C GLY A 657 -15.90 15.96 -1.55
N ALA A 658 -15.78 15.49 -0.30
CA ALA A 658 -15.11 16.27 0.74
C ALA A 658 -13.60 16.44 0.45
N PRO A 659 -12.97 17.55 0.89
CA PRO A 659 -11.54 17.75 0.80
C PRO A 659 -10.74 16.57 1.36
N MET A 660 -9.80 16.06 0.57
CA MET A 660 -8.94 14.93 0.96
C MET A 660 -7.72 15.41 1.75
N GLY A 661 -7.23 14.56 2.65
CA GLY A 661 -6.00 14.84 3.40
C GLY A 661 -5.04 13.66 3.42
N ASP A 662 -4.19 13.64 4.43
CA ASP A 662 -3.14 12.63 4.62
C ASP A 662 -3.61 11.19 4.49
N LEU A 663 -4.75 10.88 5.12
CA LEU A 663 -5.25 9.52 5.21
C LEU A 663 -5.67 9.00 3.83
N GLU A 664 -6.36 9.82 3.04
CA GLU A 664 -6.80 9.44 1.71
C GLU A 664 -5.64 9.32 0.71
N TYR A 665 -4.65 10.22 0.78
CA TYR A 665 -3.44 10.13 -0.04
C TYR A 665 -2.60 8.91 0.31
N GLN A 666 -2.42 8.61 1.60
CA GLN A 666 -1.71 7.40 2.02
C GLN A 666 -2.45 6.12 1.62
N MET A 667 -3.78 6.11 1.68
CA MET A 667 -4.55 4.97 1.18
C MET A 667 -4.42 4.80 -0.34
N ALA A 668 -4.49 5.88 -1.12
CA ALA A 668 -4.23 5.83 -2.57
C ALA A 668 -2.84 5.24 -2.85
N PHE A 669 -1.83 5.64 -2.07
CA PHE A 669 -0.47 5.13 -2.19
C PHE A 669 -0.36 3.64 -1.91
N GLN A 670 -0.84 3.21 -0.74
CA GLN A 670 -0.69 1.83 -0.29
C GLN A 670 -1.53 0.85 -1.11
N ARG A 671 -2.65 1.31 -1.69
CA ARG A 671 -3.62 0.46 -2.39
C ARG A 671 -3.46 0.42 -3.90
N VAL A 672 -2.94 1.49 -4.49
CA VAL A 672 -2.88 1.66 -5.94
C VAL A 672 -1.46 1.96 -6.38
N VAL A 673 -0.89 3.09 -5.93
CA VAL A 673 0.39 3.59 -6.45
C VAL A 673 1.52 2.61 -6.21
N LEU A 674 1.77 2.21 -4.96
CA LEU A 674 2.89 1.33 -4.63
C LEU A 674 2.74 -0.06 -5.26
N PRO A 675 1.60 -0.76 -5.14
CA PRO A 675 1.47 -2.08 -5.77
C PRO A 675 1.77 -2.04 -7.28
N ILE A 676 1.11 -1.14 -8.01
CA ILE A 676 1.28 -1.04 -9.46
C ILE A 676 2.71 -0.63 -9.81
N ALA A 677 3.29 0.36 -9.12
CA ALA A 677 4.64 0.82 -9.39
C ALA A 677 5.70 -0.26 -9.11
N TYR A 678 5.48 -1.11 -8.11
CA TYR A 678 6.33 -2.27 -7.83
C TYR A 678 6.27 -3.29 -8.96
N GLN A 679 5.07 -3.60 -9.47
CA GLN A 679 4.91 -4.53 -10.60
C GLN A 679 5.48 -3.94 -11.91
N PHE A 680 5.36 -2.63 -12.11
CA PHE A 680 5.95 -1.91 -13.25
C PHE A 680 7.48 -1.88 -13.21
N LYS A 681 8.08 -1.88 -12.00
CA LYS A 681 9.53 -1.93 -11.77
C LYS A 681 10.28 -0.83 -12.55
N PRO A 682 10.05 0.46 -12.27
CA PRO A 682 10.67 1.56 -13.01
C PRO A 682 12.19 1.61 -12.83
N GLU A 683 12.89 2.20 -13.79
CA GLU A 683 14.34 2.45 -13.76
C GLU A 683 14.69 3.90 -13.38
N LEU A 684 13.69 4.78 -13.44
CA LEU A 684 13.70 6.16 -12.96
C LEU A 684 12.30 6.53 -12.47
N VAL A 685 12.22 7.21 -11.33
CA VAL A 685 10.99 7.82 -10.83
C VAL A 685 11.10 9.34 -10.97
N LEU A 686 10.15 9.92 -11.70
CA LEU A 686 9.92 11.36 -11.78
C LEU A 686 8.66 11.70 -11.01
N ILE A 687 8.72 12.70 -10.13
CA ILE A 687 7.54 13.21 -9.42
C ILE A 687 7.21 14.60 -9.97
N SER A 688 6.02 14.73 -10.56
CA SER A 688 5.36 16.01 -10.81
C SER A 688 4.84 16.51 -9.46
N ALA A 689 5.62 17.39 -8.83
CA ALA A 689 5.46 17.73 -7.43
C ALA A 689 4.72 19.06 -7.25
N GLY A 690 3.40 19.01 -7.47
CA GLY A 690 2.51 20.09 -7.07
C GLY A 690 2.24 20.07 -5.57
N PHE A 691 2.47 21.20 -4.90
CA PHE A 691 2.13 21.33 -3.48
C PHE A 691 0.82 22.10 -3.28
N ASP A 692 -0.03 22.16 -4.29
CA ASP A 692 -1.37 22.75 -4.22
C ASP A 692 -2.42 21.82 -3.62
N ALA A 693 -2.14 20.52 -3.47
CA ALA A 693 -2.92 19.64 -2.61
C ALA A 693 -2.68 19.90 -1.10
N ALA A 694 -1.70 20.75 -0.77
CA ALA A 694 -1.31 21.01 0.61
C ALA A 694 -2.36 21.79 1.39
N ILE A 695 -2.34 21.62 2.71
CA ILE A 695 -3.13 22.44 3.63
C ILE A 695 -2.91 23.94 3.38
N ASP A 696 -3.99 24.71 3.44
CA ASP A 696 -4.05 26.16 3.23
C ASP A 696 -3.68 26.64 1.81
N ASP A 697 -3.55 25.74 0.84
CA ASP A 697 -3.41 26.16 -0.56
C ASP A 697 -4.72 26.80 -1.07
N PRO A 698 -4.65 27.99 -1.71
CA PRO A 698 -5.85 28.72 -2.12
C PRO A 698 -6.56 28.10 -3.33
N LEU A 699 -5.91 27.22 -4.11
CA LEU A 699 -6.51 26.66 -5.34
C LEU A 699 -6.92 25.20 -5.17
N GLY A 700 -6.16 24.38 -4.44
CA GLY A 700 -6.50 22.95 -4.30
C GLY A 700 -7.60 22.65 -3.28
N GLU A 701 -7.66 23.43 -2.19
CA GLU A 701 -8.60 23.27 -1.06
C GLU A 701 -8.53 21.91 -0.34
N TYR A 702 -7.48 21.12 -0.58
CA TYR A 702 -7.18 19.87 0.12
C TYR A 702 -6.34 20.12 1.39
N LYS A 703 -6.05 19.05 2.14
CA LYS A 703 -5.46 19.12 3.48
C LYS A 703 -4.26 18.18 3.64
N VAL A 704 -3.47 18.01 2.58
CA VAL A 704 -2.27 17.17 2.65
C VAL A 704 -1.17 17.93 3.40
N THR A 705 -0.55 17.27 4.37
CA THR A 705 0.50 17.87 5.19
C THR A 705 1.89 17.68 4.57
N PRO A 706 2.88 18.54 4.89
CA PRO A 706 4.28 18.34 4.51
C PRO A 706 4.81 16.93 4.84
N GLU A 707 4.40 16.39 5.99
CA GLU A 707 4.72 15.04 6.47
C GLU A 707 4.32 13.97 5.45
N THR A 708 3.14 14.12 4.85
CA THR A 708 2.62 13.14 3.88
C THR A 708 3.38 13.21 2.57
N PHE A 709 3.73 14.39 2.06
CA PHE A 709 4.59 14.50 0.87
C PHE A 709 5.97 13.88 1.10
N ALA A 710 6.54 14.07 2.29
CA ALA A 710 7.80 13.43 2.69
C ALA A 710 7.66 11.90 2.79
N LEU A 711 6.58 11.40 3.38
CA LEU A 711 6.30 9.96 3.47
C LEU A 711 6.11 9.31 2.09
N MET A 712 5.37 9.97 1.18
CA MET A 712 5.21 9.52 -0.20
C MET A 712 6.55 9.48 -0.95
N THR A 713 7.41 10.49 -0.76
CA THR A 713 8.78 10.51 -1.30
C THR A 713 9.62 9.36 -0.76
N TYR A 714 9.52 9.08 0.54
CA TYR A 714 10.19 7.95 1.17
C TYR A 714 9.72 6.64 0.56
N GLN A 715 8.41 6.42 0.46
CA GLN A 715 7.84 5.18 -0.08
C GLN A 715 8.26 4.95 -1.54
N LEU A 716 8.29 5.99 -2.39
CA LEU A 716 8.73 5.89 -3.79
C LEU A 716 10.23 5.66 -3.94
N SER A 717 11.03 6.07 -2.96
CA SER A 717 12.48 5.88 -2.98
C SER A 717 12.91 4.40 -2.89
N SER A 718 11.99 3.46 -2.61
CA SER A 718 12.26 2.03 -2.72
C SER A 718 12.29 1.52 -4.17
N LEU A 719 11.74 2.29 -5.11
CA LEU A 719 11.69 1.97 -6.53
C LEU A 719 12.94 2.48 -7.25
N ALA A 720 13.22 1.97 -8.46
CA ALA A 720 14.34 2.41 -9.28
C ALA A 720 15.70 2.42 -8.55
N SER A 721 15.87 1.55 -7.54
CA SER A 721 17.01 1.57 -6.61
C SER A 721 17.27 2.95 -5.98
N GLY A 722 16.25 3.78 -5.79
CA GLY A 722 16.35 5.13 -5.25
C GLY A 722 16.72 6.23 -6.24
N ARG A 723 16.66 5.99 -7.56
CA ARG A 723 16.76 7.05 -8.57
C ARG A 723 15.43 7.80 -8.66
N ILE A 724 15.38 8.93 -7.96
CA ILE A 724 14.18 9.76 -7.83
C ILE A 724 14.52 11.23 -8.11
N ILE A 725 13.68 11.88 -8.90
CA ILE A 725 13.74 13.31 -9.18
C ILE A 725 12.37 13.90 -8.87
N THR A 726 12.33 14.87 -7.97
CA THR A 726 11.13 15.65 -7.66
C THR A 726 11.20 16.97 -8.40
N VAL A 727 10.19 17.30 -9.21
CA VAL A 727 10.15 18.52 -10.04
C VAL A 727 8.95 19.37 -9.61
N LEU A 728 9.18 20.63 -9.25
CA LEU A 728 8.12 21.53 -8.81
C LEU A 728 7.08 21.79 -9.92
N GLU A 729 5.80 21.61 -9.61
CA GLU A 729 4.66 21.94 -10.48
C GLU A 729 3.79 23.03 -9.83
N GLY A 730 2.56 22.74 -9.37
CA GLY A 730 1.67 23.65 -8.64
C GLY A 730 2.07 23.93 -7.18
N GLY A 731 1.21 24.65 -6.46
CA GLY A 731 1.39 25.08 -5.07
C GLY A 731 1.57 26.60 -4.95
N TYR A 732 0.61 27.26 -4.33
CA TYR A 732 0.39 28.70 -4.47
C TYR A 732 0.32 29.43 -3.12
N ASN A 733 0.18 28.69 -2.02
CA ASN A 733 0.50 29.20 -0.68
C ASN A 733 2.02 29.13 -0.44
N LEU A 734 2.67 30.29 -0.34
CA LEU A 734 4.13 30.40 -0.17
C LEU A 734 4.68 29.71 1.09
N THR A 735 3.87 29.59 2.15
CA THR A 735 4.29 28.90 3.37
C THR A 735 4.14 27.38 3.20
N SER A 736 2.97 26.93 2.73
CA SER A 736 2.70 25.50 2.55
C SER A 736 3.65 24.86 1.53
N ILE A 737 3.86 25.50 0.38
CA ILE A 737 4.81 25.01 -0.64
C ILE A 737 6.24 24.87 -0.10
N SER A 738 6.67 25.84 0.72
CA SER A 738 8.03 25.87 1.26
C SER A 738 8.23 24.81 2.33
N ASN A 739 7.23 24.59 3.19
CA ASN A 739 7.28 23.57 4.22
C ASN A 739 7.22 22.16 3.60
N SER A 740 6.36 21.95 2.60
CA SER A 740 6.28 20.67 1.89
C SER A 740 7.56 20.35 1.11
N ALA A 741 8.13 21.32 0.39
CA ALA A 741 9.41 21.16 -0.30
C ALA A 741 10.57 20.90 0.67
N LEU A 742 10.58 21.56 1.84
CA LEU A 742 11.54 21.29 2.92
C LEU A 742 11.42 19.84 3.42
N ALA A 743 10.21 19.38 3.71
CA ALA A 743 9.96 18.02 4.19
C ALA A 743 10.39 16.95 3.16
N VAL A 744 10.11 17.16 1.88
CA VAL A 744 10.60 16.32 0.78
C VAL A 744 12.13 16.31 0.72
N CYS A 745 12.76 17.49 0.78
CA CYS A 745 14.21 17.64 0.72
C CYS A 745 14.93 16.88 1.86
N GLU A 746 14.36 16.89 3.07
CA GLU A 746 14.93 16.17 4.21
C GLU A 746 14.94 14.66 4.00
N VAL A 747 13.86 14.10 3.44
CA VAL A 747 13.78 12.67 3.12
C VAL A 747 14.73 12.28 1.99
N LEU A 748 14.86 13.13 0.96
CA LEU A 748 15.81 12.92 -0.12
C LEU A 748 17.25 12.89 0.40
N GLN A 749 17.61 13.84 1.28
CA GLN A 749 18.93 13.96 1.89
C GLN A 749 19.28 12.80 2.81
N ASN A 750 18.33 12.41 3.65
CA ASN A 750 18.51 11.28 4.54
C ASN A 750 17.14 10.67 4.84
N ARG A 751 16.92 9.46 4.30
CA ARG A 751 15.69 8.70 4.49
C ARG A 751 15.36 8.41 5.96
N ALA A 752 16.33 8.50 6.87
CA ALA A 752 16.11 8.40 8.33
C ALA A 752 15.49 9.66 8.96
N MET A 753 15.36 10.78 8.22
CA MET A 753 14.81 12.06 8.72
C MET A 753 13.29 12.12 8.73
N LEU A 754 12.58 11.13 8.16
CA LEU A 754 11.11 11.00 8.25
C LEU A 754 10.60 11.11 9.71
N ARG A 755 11.46 10.70 10.65
CA ARG A 755 11.31 10.81 12.09
C ARG A 755 10.91 12.20 12.62
N ARG A 756 11.45 13.29 12.04
CA ARG A 756 11.23 14.66 12.55
C ARG A 756 9.80 15.13 12.32
N LEU A 757 9.22 14.78 11.18
CA LEU A 757 7.96 15.33 10.68
C LEU A 757 6.76 14.74 11.45
N GLN A 758 6.82 13.47 11.83
CA GLN A 758 5.77 12.80 12.60
C GLN A 758 5.66 13.31 14.07
N GLU A 759 6.76 13.73 14.71
CA GLU A 759 6.74 14.35 16.06
C GLU A 759 5.92 15.66 16.10
N GLU A 760 5.90 16.42 14.99
CA GLU A 760 5.14 17.66 14.86
C GLU A 760 3.65 17.36 14.66
N LYS A 761 3.29 16.29 13.94
CA LYS A 761 1.90 15.85 13.70
C LYS A 761 1.21 15.31 14.97
N GLU A 762 1.91 14.54 15.79
CA GLU A 762 1.36 13.95 17.03
C GLU A 762 0.98 15.01 18.07
N GLN A 763 1.64 16.17 18.09
CA GLN A 763 1.31 17.26 19.03
C GLN A 763 -0.05 17.93 18.76
N PHE A 764 -0.64 17.75 17.57
CA PHE A 764 -1.88 18.41 17.15
C PHE A 764 -3.01 17.46 16.77
N ALA A 765 -2.80 16.13 16.81
CA ALA A 765 -3.80 15.13 16.48
C ALA A 765 -4.79 14.92 17.65
N THR A 766 -5.97 15.55 17.59
CA THR A 766 -6.99 15.44 18.65
C THR A 766 -8.16 14.49 18.34
N VAL A 767 -8.23 13.88 17.14
CA VAL A 767 -9.39 13.06 16.72
C VAL A 767 -8.96 11.85 15.88
N LYS A 768 -9.54 10.66 16.14
CA LYS A 768 -9.46 9.51 15.23
C LYS A 768 -10.16 9.84 13.91
N ALA A 769 -9.40 10.13 12.87
CA ALA A 769 -9.95 10.39 11.54
C ALA A 769 -10.54 9.09 10.94
N LYS A 770 -11.73 9.21 10.34
CA LYS A 770 -12.34 8.14 9.55
C LYS A 770 -12.16 8.48 8.08
N LEU A 771 -11.82 7.48 7.27
CA LEU A 771 -11.77 7.60 5.82
C LEU A 771 -13.10 8.12 5.26
N GLN A 772 -13.00 9.04 4.31
CA GLN A 772 -14.17 9.50 3.57
C GLN A 772 -14.77 8.35 2.74
N SER A 773 -16.10 8.20 2.75
CA SER A 773 -16.75 7.16 1.95
C SER A 773 -16.54 7.36 0.45
N SER A 774 -16.45 8.62 0.00
CA SER A 774 -16.19 8.94 -1.40
C SER A 774 -14.77 8.56 -1.84
N SER A 775 -13.75 8.71 -0.98
CA SER A 775 -12.39 8.28 -1.31
C SER A 775 -12.26 6.76 -1.38
N ILE A 776 -12.92 6.04 -0.46
CA ILE A 776 -13.01 4.58 -0.49
C ILE A 776 -13.63 4.13 -1.82
N LYS A 777 -14.73 4.78 -2.25
CA LYS A 777 -15.39 4.46 -3.51
C LYS A 777 -14.45 4.67 -4.71
N SER A 778 -13.79 5.83 -4.81
CA SER A 778 -12.83 6.11 -5.88
C SER A 778 -11.72 5.05 -5.94
N ILE A 779 -11.08 4.74 -4.80
CA ILE A 779 -9.99 3.75 -4.75
C ILE A 779 -10.48 2.36 -5.18
N ARG A 780 -11.69 1.95 -4.79
CA ARG A 780 -12.26 0.66 -5.22
C ARG A 780 -12.47 0.60 -6.73
N GLN A 781 -13.03 1.66 -7.31
CA GLN A 781 -13.25 1.75 -8.76
C GLN A 781 -11.93 1.69 -9.53
N VAL A 782 -10.89 2.39 -9.05
CA VAL A 782 -9.54 2.31 -9.62
C VAL A 782 -9.01 0.88 -9.55
N CYS A 783 -9.02 0.25 -8.37
CA CYS A 783 -8.54 -1.13 -8.26
C CYS A 783 -9.34 -2.11 -9.12
N GLU A 784 -10.66 -1.92 -9.26
CA GLU A 784 -11.54 -2.76 -10.07
C GLU A 784 -11.20 -2.72 -11.56
N VAL A 785 -10.85 -1.54 -12.09
CA VAL A 785 -10.38 -1.38 -13.47
C VAL A 785 -8.94 -1.88 -13.60
N GLN A 786 -8.05 -1.40 -12.73
CA GLN A 786 -6.60 -1.61 -12.86
C GLN A 786 -6.16 -3.06 -12.62
N GLN A 787 -6.91 -3.87 -11.86
CA GLN A 787 -6.58 -5.29 -11.66
C GLN A 787 -6.59 -6.12 -12.96
N ARG A 788 -7.18 -5.61 -14.05
CA ARG A 788 -7.13 -6.25 -15.37
C ARG A 788 -5.73 -6.22 -15.96
N HIS A 789 -4.97 -5.17 -15.66
CA HIS A 789 -3.61 -4.92 -16.17
C HIS A 789 -2.54 -5.29 -15.13
N TRP A 790 -2.83 -5.07 -13.83
CA TRP A 790 -1.88 -5.21 -12.74
C TRP A 790 -2.29 -6.33 -11.80
N HIS A 791 -1.68 -7.50 -12.00
CA HIS A 791 -2.04 -8.71 -11.26
C HIS A 791 -1.80 -8.63 -9.77
N ILE A 792 -0.93 -7.74 -9.30
CA ILE A 792 -0.71 -7.52 -7.86
C ILE A 792 -1.99 -7.08 -7.14
N LEU A 793 -2.94 -6.48 -7.85
CA LEU A 793 -4.25 -6.06 -7.33
C LEU A 793 -5.33 -7.15 -7.39
N LYS A 794 -5.11 -8.25 -8.15
CA LYS A 794 -6.14 -9.25 -8.44
C LYS A 794 -6.62 -9.96 -7.18
N GLY A 795 -7.93 -10.15 -7.09
CA GLY A 795 -8.58 -10.92 -6.04
C GLY A 795 -8.71 -10.21 -4.68
N PHE A 796 -8.15 -9.00 -4.53
CA PHE A 796 -8.38 -8.14 -3.36
C PHE A 796 -9.63 -7.26 -3.50
N GLN A 797 -10.19 -7.15 -4.71
CA GLN A 797 -11.48 -6.52 -5.00
C GLN A 797 -12.46 -7.61 -5.43
N VAL A 798 -13.35 -8.03 -4.52
CA VAL A 798 -14.44 -8.96 -4.86
C VAL A 798 -15.69 -8.15 -5.18
N THR A 799 -16.02 -8.09 -6.47
CA THR A 799 -17.31 -7.59 -6.95
C THR A 799 -18.30 -8.76 -6.98
N PRO A 800 -19.57 -8.61 -6.53
CA PRO A 800 -20.60 -9.62 -6.76
C PRO A 800 -20.61 -10.03 -8.23
N CYS A 801 -20.60 -11.33 -8.49
CA CYS A 801 -20.68 -11.89 -9.83
C CYS A 801 -21.90 -11.26 -10.55
N THR A 802 -21.66 -10.44 -11.56
CA THR A 802 -22.71 -9.87 -12.43
C THR A 802 -23.23 -10.93 -13.40
N VAL A 803 -23.58 -12.11 -12.89
CA VAL A 803 -24.32 -13.11 -13.64
C VAL A 803 -25.78 -12.94 -13.25
N GLY A 804 -26.49 -12.05 -13.97
CA GLY A 804 -27.95 -11.97 -13.89
C GLY A 804 -28.59 -10.58 -13.86
N LEU A 805 -27.84 -9.48 -13.99
CA LEU A 805 -28.41 -8.14 -14.18
C LEU A 805 -27.73 -7.46 -15.37
N GLU A 806 -27.98 -7.99 -16.56
CA GLU A 806 -27.97 -7.18 -17.78
C GLU A 806 -29.16 -6.22 -17.66
N LEU A 807 -28.89 -4.98 -17.24
CA LEU A 807 -29.76 -3.86 -17.55
C LEU A 807 -29.44 -3.51 -19.00
N ASP A 808 -30.17 -4.12 -19.93
CA ASP A 808 -30.22 -3.67 -21.31
C ASP A 808 -30.75 -2.23 -21.31
N ASP A 809 -29.86 -1.26 -21.49
CA ASP A 809 -30.22 0.10 -21.85
C ASP A 809 -30.03 0.31 -23.36
N GLU A 810 -31.13 0.75 -23.96
CA GLU A 810 -31.26 1.49 -25.22
C GLU A 810 -31.28 0.74 -26.57
N SER A 811 -32.52 0.48 -27.00
CA SER A 811 -33.05 0.86 -28.32
C SER A 811 -32.35 0.36 -29.59
N VAL A 812 -32.89 -0.73 -30.16
CA VAL A 812 -32.88 -0.94 -31.62
C VAL A 812 -34.30 -1.21 -32.08
N TYR A 813 -34.91 -0.20 -32.71
CA TYR A 813 -36.12 -0.31 -33.51
C TYR A 813 -35.87 -1.30 -34.66
N GLN A 814 -36.47 -2.50 -34.63
CA GLN A 814 -36.90 -3.21 -35.84
C GLN A 814 -38.20 -4.00 -35.59
N HIS A 815 -39.20 -3.68 -36.42
CA HIS A 815 -40.51 -4.31 -36.52
C HIS A 815 -40.46 -5.81 -36.76
N ILE A 816 -41.07 -6.63 -35.89
CA ILE A 816 -41.64 -7.93 -36.26
C ILE A 816 -42.96 -8.15 -35.49
N GLU A 817 -43.98 -8.58 -36.22
CA GLU A 817 -45.38 -8.73 -35.82
C GLU A 817 -45.63 -9.83 -34.78
N SER A 818 -46.63 -9.59 -33.94
CA SER A 818 -47.17 -10.45 -32.88
C SER A 818 -47.93 -11.69 -33.38
N PRO A 819 -47.85 -12.82 -32.65
CA PRO A 819 -48.98 -13.75 -32.54
C PRO A 819 -49.50 -13.92 -31.09
N GLU A 820 -50.79 -14.16 -31.02
CA GLU A 820 -51.73 -14.16 -29.88
C GLU A 820 -51.51 -15.24 -28.76
N PRO A 821 -52.14 -15.07 -27.58
CA PRO A 821 -51.90 -15.88 -26.38
C PRO A 821 -52.79 -17.13 -26.30
N ILE A 822 -52.28 -18.21 -25.67
CA ILE A 822 -53.09 -19.39 -25.33
C ILE A 822 -53.01 -19.69 -23.82
N ALA A 823 -54.19 -20.02 -23.30
CA ALA A 823 -54.65 -20.05 -21.92
C ALA A 823 -54.01 -21.10 -20.98
N SER A 824 -54.05 -20.74 -19.70
CA SER A 824 -53.90 -21.59 -18.52
C SER A 824 -55.12 -22.50 -18.26
N PRO A 825 -54.92 -23.63 -17.57
CA PRO A 825 -55.90 -24.09 -16.59
C PRO A 825 -55.30 -24.44 -15.21
N GLU A 826 -56.19 -24.32 -14.23
CA GLU A 826 -56.07 -24.26 -12.77
C GLU A 826 -56.13 -25.65 -12.05
N PRO A 827 -56.05 -25.70 -10.69
CA PRO A 827 -55.36 -26.75 -9.91
C PRO A 827 -56.29 -27.75 -9.18
N ILE A 828 -55.70 -28.77 -8.53
CA ILE A 828 -56.40 -29.63 -7.54
C ILE A 828 -55.47 -29.95 -6.34
N GLU A 829 -55.96 -29.64 -5.13
CA GLU A 829 -55.40 -29.93 -3.79
C GLU A 829 -55.89 -31.30 -3.21
N PRO A 830 -55.85 -31.60 -1.87
CA PRO A 830 -54.72 -32.11 -1.08
C PRO A 830 -55.09 -33.40 -0.28
N SER A 831 -54.15 -34.03 0.44
CA SER A 831 -54.45 -34.75 1.70
C SER A 831 -53.22 -35.13 2.52
N ASP A 832 -53.22 -34.67 3.78
CA ASP A 832 -52.39 -35.01 4.94
C ASP A 832 -52.71 -36.42 5.53
N PRO A 833 -52.20 -36.86 6.71
CA PRO A 833 -50.92 -36.67 7.44
C PRO A 833 -50.34 -38.02 7.98
N ILE A 834 -49.25 -37.96 8.78
CA ILE A 834 -49.04 -38.61 10.11
C ILE A 834 -47.65 -39.26 10.34
N GLU A 835 -46.95 -38.66 11.32
CA GLU A 835 -46.15 -39.15 12.47
C GLU A 835 -45.03 -40.21 12.39
N SER A 836 -43.95 -39.80 13.07
CA SER A 836 -42.88 -40.51 13.80
C SER A 836 -43.01 -42.00 14.10
N ILE A 837 -41.85 -42.69 14.16
CA ILE A 837 -41.41 -43.57 15.27
C ILE A 837 -39.88 -43.78 15.19
N ALA A 838 -39.28 -43.89 16.37
CA ALA A 838 -37.86 -44.04 16.68
C ALA A 838 -37.27 -45.45 16.43
N SER A 839 -35.94 -45.51 16.53
CA SER A 839 -34.94 -46.59 16.40
C SER A 839 -35.30 -47.95 17.03
N PRO A 840 -34.65 -49.07 16.63
CA PRO A 840 -33.40 -49.48 17.32
C PRO A 840 -32.35 -50.30 16.52
N ASP A 841 -31.12 -50.24 17.02
CA ASP A 841 -30.03 -51.23 17.18
C ASP A 841 -29.60 -52.25 16.10
N LEU A 842 -28.27 -52.28 15.94
CA LEU A 842 -27.36 -53.16 15.19
C LEU A 842 -27.53 -54.67 15.49
N PRO A 843 -27.17 -55.59 14.56
CA PRO A 843 -25.83 -56.19 14.61
C PRO A 843 -25.18 -56.59 13.25
N GLU A 844 -23.87 -56.84 13.32
CA GLU A 844 -22.96 -57.45 12.33
C GLU A 844 -23.43 -58.84 11.82
N VAL A 845 -23.04 -59.30 10.62
CA VAL A 845 -21.89 -60.22 10.33
C VAL A 845 -21.84 -60.58 8.81
N SER A 846 -20.62 -60.55 8.24
CA SER A 846 -20.01 -61.41 7.19
C SER A 846 -20.71 -61.82 5.89
N ASP A 847 -19.97 -61.55 4.80
CA ASP A 847 -19.67 -62.37 3.60
C ASP A 847 -20.79 -63.08 2.84
N TYR A 848 -20.98 -62.68 1.58
CA TYR A 848 -20.78 -63.57 0.42
C TYR A 848 -20.42 -62.76 -0.86
N THR A 849 -19.57 -63.39 -1.64
CA THR A 849 -18.75 -63.02 -2.81
C THR A 849 -19.45 -62.71 -4.14
N GLU A 850 -18.75 -61.91 -4.95
CA GLU A 850 -18.64 -61.88 -6.45
C GLU A 850 -19.87 -61.42 -7.26
N SER A 851 -19.79 -60.60 -8.32
CA SER A 851 -18.73 -60.12 -9.24
C SER A 851 -19.32 -58.87 -9.96
N ILE A 852 -18.58 -57.85 -10.41
CA ILE A 852 -17.78 -57.76 -11.65
C ILE A 852 -17.01 -56.42 -11.58
N VAL A 853 -15.69 -56.47 -11.76
CA VAL A 853 -14.80 -55.32 -12.04
C VAL A 853 -13.96 -55.68 -13.27
N ALA A 854 -13.76 -54.72 -14.17
CA ALA A 854 -12.64 -54.64 -15.11
C ALA A 854 -12.16 -53.18 -15.18
N PRO A 855 -10.86 -52.92 -15.41
CA PRO A 855 -10.14 -51.82 -14.75
C PRO A 855 -9.80 -50.64 -15.67
N ILE A 856 -9.58 -49.46 -15.06
CA ILE A 856 -8.84 -48.34 -15.66
C ILE A 856 -7.50 -48.25 -14.93
N GLU A 857 -6.42 -48.27 -15.72
CA GLU A 857 -5.03 -48.33 -15.28
C GLU A 857 -4.54 -47.03 -14.62
N SER A 858 -3.67 -47.22 -13.64
CA SER A 858 -2.84 -46.24 -12.95
C SER A 858 -1.73 -45.68 -13.85
N ILE A 859 -1.53 -44.37 -13.82
CA ILE A 859 -0.33 -43.73 -14.37
C ILE A 859 0.69 -43.57 -13.23
N SER A 860 1.87 -44.19 -13.39
CA SER A 860 3.02 -44.08 -12.48
C SER A 860 3.78 -42.75 -12.67
N PRO A 861 4.53 -42.27 -11.66
CA PRO A 861 5.35 -41.06 -11.77
C PRO A 861 6.57 -41.27 -12.69
N PRO A 862 7.10 -40.21 -13.35
CA PRO A 862 8.28 -40.33 -14.20
C PRO A 862 9.58 -40.47 -13.38
N GLU A 863 10.44 -41.39 -13.83
CA GLU A 863 11.84 -41.54 -13.38
C GLU A 863 12.77 -40.44 -13.97
N PRO A 864 13.93 -40.18 -13.34
CA PRO A 864 14.83 -39.09 -13.72
C PRO A 864 15.64 -39.42 -14.98
N ILE A 865 15.82 -38.44 -15.85
CA ILE A 865 16.63 -38.55 -17.07
C ILE A 865 18.12 -38.44 -16.69
N GLU A 866 18.86 -39.54 -16.83
CA GLU A 866 20.31 -39.57 -16.85
C GLU A 866 20.86 -38.89 -18.12
N ALA A 867 21.90 -38.09 -17.93
CA ALA A 867 22.71 -37.52 -19.00
C ALA A 867 23.54 -38.61 -19.70
N ALA A 868 23.41 -38.72 -21.02
CA ALA A 868 24.32 -39.51 -21.84
C ALA A 868 25.35 -38.59 -22.51
N GLU A 869 26.62 -38.83 -22.20
CA GLU A 869 27.79 -38.24 -22.84
C GLU A 869 27.90 -38.63 -24.32
N LEU A 870 28.32 -37.69 -25.16
CA LEU A 870 28.97 -37.99 -26.44
C LEU A 870 30.08 -36.98 -26.69
N ASN A 871 31.31 -37.46 -26.49
CA ASN A 871 32.58 -36.79 -26.80
C ASN A 871 32.71 -36.46 -28.29
N GLY A 872 33.24 -35.26 -28.55
CA GLY A 872 33.73 -34.84 -29.87
C GLY A 872 34.53 -33.55 -29.76
N SER A 873 35.84 -33.68 -29.56
CA SER A 873 36.86 -32.63 -29.66
C SER A 873 36.76 -31.81 -30.96
N ILE A 874 37.07 -30.50 -30.92
CA ILE A 874 37.88 -29.77 -31.93
C ILE A 874 38.25 -28.36 -31.41
N ASP A 875 39.55 -28.08 -31.54
CA ASP A 875 40.35 -26.85 -31.68
C ASP A 875 40.19 -25.61 -30.80
N GLU A 876 41.36 -25.28 -30.23
CA GLU A 876 41.86 -23.94 -29.93
C GLU A 876 42.07 -23.13 -31.22
N SER A 877 41.50 -21.94 -31.30
CA SER A 877 42.15 -20.70 -31.75
C SER A 877 41.08 -19.66 -32.10
N ILE A 878 41.21 -18.45 -31.56
CA ILE A 878 41.21 -17.17 -32.29
C ILE A 878 41.37 -16.02 -31.28
N GLU A 879 42.22 -15.08 -31.70
CA GLU A 879 42.85 -13.95 -31.04
C GLU A 879 41.90 -12.81 -30.57
N PRO A 880 42.38 -11.88 -29.71
CA PRO A 880 41.56 -10.81 -29.14
C PRO A 880 41.40 -9.63 -30.12
N ILE A 881 40.21 -9.04 -30.18
CA ILE A 881 39.98 -7.80 -30.93
C ILE A 881 39.72 -6.66 -29.94
N GLU A 882 40.52 -5.62 -30.12
CA GLU A 882 40.59 -4.37 -29.36
C GLU A 882 39.35 -3.46 -29.55
N SER A 883 39.23 -2.53 -28.60
CA SER A 883 38.31 -1.40 -28.49
C SER A 883 38.15 -0.55 -29.76
N PRO A 884 36.96 0.01 -30.05
CA PRO A 884 36.82 1.06 -31.05
C PRO A 884 36.92 2.47 -30.43
N GLU A 885 37.83 3.27 -30.98
CA GLU A 885 37.89 4.73 -30.90
C GLU A 885 36.98 5.40 -31.97
N PRO A 886 36.71 6.71 -31.90
CA PRO A 886 35.50 7.35 -32.44
C PRO A 886 35.60 7.73 -33.93
N ILE A 887 34.46 7.78 -34.61
CA ILE A 887 34.35 8.20 -36.02
C ILE A 887 33.69 9.58 -36.10
N GLU A 888 34.38 10.52 -36.74
CA GLU A 888 33.94 11.85 -37.15
C GLU A 888 33.16 11.83 -38.51
N PRO A 889 32.45 12.92 -38.87
CA PRO A 889 31.24 12.87 -39.69
C PRO A 889 31.53 12.88 -41.20
N PHE A 890 30.61 12.31 -41.99
CA PHE A 890 30.66 12.37 -43.45
C PHE A 890 29.57 13.27 -44.04
N GLU A 891 30.04 14.21 -44.86
CA GLU A 891 29.27 15.16 -45.66
C GLU A 891 28.60 14.51 -46.90
N ALA A 892 27.62 15.26 -47.42
CA ALA A 892 26.75 14.97 -48.54
C ALA A 892 27.45 14.74 -49.88
N ASN A 893 26.79 13.99 -50.77
CA ASN A 893 26.73 14.35 -52.19
C ASN A 893 25.53 13.72 -52.91
N GLU A 894 24.96 14.55 -53.78
CA GLU A 894 23.85 14.34 -54.70
C GLU A 894 24.24 13.49 -55.91
N SER A 895 23.27 12.79 -56.52
CA SER A 895 23.06 12.75 -57.99
C SER A 895 21.83 11.90 -58.37
N ASP A 896 20.73 12.63 -58.61
CA ASP A 896 19.89 12.71 -59.83
C ASP A 896 19.47 11.49 -60.71
N GLU A 897 18.34 11.73 -61.40
CA GLU A 897 17.61 11.07 -62.49
C GLU A 897 16.42 10.14 -62.11
N SER A 898 15.18 10.30 -62.61
CA SER A 898 14.50 11.32 -63.42
C SER A 898 13.01 10.94 -63.66
N ILE A 899 12.09 11.93 -63.62
CA ILE A 899 10.95 12.19 -64.57
C ILE A 899 9.72 11.23 -64.54
N GLU A 900 8.43 11.62 -64.51
CA GLU A 900 7.64 12.89 -64.42
C GLU A 900 6.10 12.55 -64.51
N PRO A 901 5.11 13.46 -64.64
CA PRO A 901 3.94 13.57 -63.74
C PRO A 901 2.55 13.49 -64.42
N ILE A 902 1.44 13.40 -63.65
CA ILE A 902 0.10 13.91 -64.08
C ILE A 902 -0.67 14.49 -62.86
N GLU A 903 -1.30 15.63 -63.15
CA GLU A 903 -1.97 16.68 -62.36
C GLU A 903 -3.37 16.37 -61.77
N PRO A 904 -3.96 17.32 -60.98
CA PRO A 904 -5.05 17.09 -60.02
C PRO A 904 -6.47 17.39 -60.55
N PHE A 905 -7.49 17.09 -59.74
CA PHE A 905 -8.87 17.46 -60.00
C PHE A 905 -9.56 18.05 -58.76
N ASP A 906 -10.10 19.25 -58.95
CA ASP A 906 -11.13 20.02 -58.21
C ASP A 906 -12.01 20.61 -59.35
N PRO A 907 -13.37 20.79 -59.28
CA PRO A 907 -13.99 21.76 -58.37
C PRO A 907 -15.51 21.58 -57.99
N THR A 908 -15.87 22.20 -56.84
CA THR A 908 -17.04 23.04 -56.46
C THR A 908 -18.49 22.93 -57.02
N GLU A 909 -19.44 23.14 -56.07
CA GLU A 909 -20.69 23.97 -56.08
C GLU A 909 -22.02 23.49 -56.73
N GLU A 910 -23.13 23.46 -55.96
CA GLU A 910 -24.17 24.54 -55.90
C GLU A 910 -25.44 24.21 -55.05
N ASN A 911 -25.78 25.15 -54.17
CA ASN A 911 -27.07 25.84 -53.90
C ASN A 911 -28.33 25.23 -53.22
N GLY A 912 -28.78 26.00 -52.19
CA GLY A 912 -30.18 26.33 -51.85
C GLY A 912 -30.56 26.00 -50.39
N SER A 913 -31.05 26.90 -49.52
CA SER A 913 -31.53 28.28 -49.62
C SER A 913 -31.74 28.88 -48.21
N ASP A 914 -31.60 30.20 -48.10
CA ASP A 914 -31.96 31.08 -46.96
C ASP A 914 -33.40 30.92 -46.47
N GLU A 915 -33.61 31.09 -45.15
CA GLU A 915 -34.66 31.98 -44.62
C GLU A 915 -34.38 32.35 -43.15
N SER A 916 -34.15 33.64 -42.91
CA SER A 916 -34.10 34.31 -41.61
C SER A 916 -35.51 34.65 -41.12
N ILE A 917 -35.88 34.29 -39.88
CA ILE A 917 -37.01 34.91 -39.16
C ILE A 917 -36.63 35.19 -37.70
N GLU A 918 -37.09 36.36 -37.28
CA GLU A 918 -36.82 37.14 -36.08
C GLU A 918 -37.15 36.50 -34.73
N MET A 919 -36.47 37.07 -33.73
CA MET A 919 -36.77 37.03 -32.30
C MET A 919 -38.26 37.20 -31.99
N SER A 920 -38.76 36.42 -31.04
CA SER A 920 -39.83 36.88 -30.16
C SER A 920 -39.55 36.46 -28.72
N ASP A 921 -39.50 37.48 -27.87
CA ASP A 921 -39.52 37.43 -26.42
C ASP A 921 -40.70 36.61 -25.90
N GLN A 922 -40.45 35.71 -24.95
CA GLN A 922 -41.30 35.58 -23.75
C GLN A 922 -40.45 35.32 -22.51
N SER A 923 -40.22 36.40 -21.78
CA SER A 923 -39.83 36.46 -20.38
C SER A 923 -40.86 35.77 -19.48
N SER A 924 -40.40 34.97 -18.52
CA SER A 924 -41.03 34.88 -17.20
C SER A 924 -39.96 34.99 -16.11
N SER A 925 -39.91 36.20 -15.55
CA SER A 925 -39.08 36.63 -14.43
C SER A 925 -39.55 36.03 -13.11
N GLY A 926 -38.63 35.44 -12.35
CA GLY A 926 -38.78 35.14 -10.93
C GLY A 926 -37.50 35.54 -10.19
N SER A 927 -37.44 36.78 -9.72
CA SER A 927 -36.34 37.37 -8.97
C SER A 927 -36.20 36.78 -7.56
N ALA A 928 -35.01 36.33 -7.16
CA ALA A 928 -34.66 36.08 -5.77
C ALA A 928 -33.88 37.27 -5.20
N HIS A 929 -34.40 37.90 -4.14
CA HIS A 929 -33.71 38.93 -3.35
C HIS A 929 -32.65 38.31 -2.42
N PRO A 930 -31.58 39.04 -2.05
CA PRO A 930 -30.57 38.57 -1.09
C PRO A 930 -31.10 38.63 0.36
N PRO A 931 -30.68 37.73 1.28
CA PRO A 931 -31.19 37.70 2.65
C PRO A 931 -30.63 38.85 3.50
N SER A 932 -31.39 39.21 4.52
CA SER A 932 -31.12 40.33 5.43
C SER A 932 -30.25 39.95 6.63
N GLN A 933 -29.64 40.96 7.26
CA GLN A 933 -28.64 40.89 8.33
C GLN A 933 -29.13 40.30 9.68
N GLN A 934 -30.32 39.71 9.74
CA GLN A 934 -30.86 39.01 10.92
C GLN A 934 -30.65 37.48 10.88
N ASP A 935 -30.19 36.92 9.76
CA ASP A 935 -29.89 35.48 9.64
C ASP A 935 -28.50 35.09 10.19
N PHE A 936 -27.69 36.07 10.64
CA PHE A 936 -26.31 35.87 11.08
C PHE A 936 -26.12 35.56 12.57
N GLU A 937 -27.14 35.69 13.43
CA GLU A 937 -26.96 35.51 14.88
C GLU A 937 -27.35 34.13 15.43
N ALA A 938 -27.91 33.22 14.61
CA ALA A 938 -28.23 31.85 15.03
C ALA A 938 -27.08 30.81 14.84
N LEU A 939 -25.93 31.24 14.30
CA LEU A 939 -24.80 30.36 13.94
C LEU A 939 -23.62 30.37 14.93
N SER A 940 -23.80 30.95 16.13
CA SER A 940 -22.70 31.19 17.07
C SER A 940 -22.60 30.21 18.26
N SER A 941 -23.17 29.00 18.18
CA SER A 941 -23.06 28.01 19.25
C SER A 941 -22.89 26.55 18.76
N GLY A 942 -21.66 26.16 18.38
CA GLY A 942 -21.11 24.79 18.41
C GLY A 942 -21.79 23.68 17.57
N PRO A 943 -21.04 22.65 17.08
CA PRO A 943 -21.60 21.68 16.15
C PRO A 943 -22.32 20.55 16.90
N ALA A 944 -23.64 20.54 16.84
CA ALA A 944 -24.38 19.28 16.86
C ALA A 944 -24.51 18.83 15.39
N TYR A 945 -23.79 17.76 15.02
CA TYR A 945 -23.98 17.08 13.74
C TYR A 945 -25.39 16.47 13.71
N ALA A 946 -26.40 17.25 13.35
CA ALA A 946 -27.74 16.74 13.13
C ALA A 946 -27.86 16.26 11.68
N VAL A 947 -27.94 14.94 11.50
CA VAL A 947 -28.33 14.37 10.20
C VAL A 947 -29.78 14.77 9.93
N VAL A 948 -30.01 15.54 8.87
CA VAL A 948 -31.37 15.96 8.48
C VAL A 948 -32.00 14.83 7.64
N PRO A 949 -33.08 14.18 8.11
CA PRO A 949 -33.72 13.11 7.35
C PRO A 949 -34.47 13.67 6.13
N LEU A 950 -34.54 12.90 5.05
CA LEU A 950 -35.34 13.22 3.88
C LEU A 950 -36.83 13.26 4.27
N ALA A 951 -37.50 14.34 3.88
CA ALA A 951 -38.95 14.47 4.05
C ALA A 951 -39.73 13.70 2.99
N ASP A 952 -39.12 13.40 1.84
CA ASP A 952 -39.73 12.67 0.72
C ASP A 952 -38.73 11.66 0.14
N CYS A 953 -39.22 10.50 -0.29
CA CYS A 953 -38.41 9.41 -0.83
C CYS A 953 -39.25 8.56 -1.80
N PRO A 954 -38.75 8.25 -3.02
CA PRO A 954 -39.52 7.51 -4.02
C PRO A 954 -39.93 6.10 -3.56
N HIS A 955 -39.24 5.54 -2.58
CA HIS A 955 -39.46 4.21 -2.02
C HIS A 955 -40.52 4.16 -0.91
N LEU A 956 -41.16 5.30 -0.57
CA LEU A 956 -42.23 5.33 0.44
C LEU A 956 -43.45 4.49 0.02
N ASN A 957 -43.65 4.29 -1.29
CA ASN A 957 -44.75 3.50 -1.84
C ASN A 957 -44.60 1.98 -1.60
N ASP A 958 -43.41 1.51 -1.25
CA ASP A 958 -43.11 0.08 -1.03
C ASP A 958 -43.29 -0.36 0.43
N ILE A 959 -43.68 0.57 1.30
CA ILE A 959 -43.97 0.31 2.71
C ILE A 959 -45.32 -0.40 2.80
N GLN A 960 -45.35 -1.51 3.55
CA GLN A 960 -46.57 -2.27 3.80
C GLN A 960 -47.26 -1.84 5.11
N PRO A 961 -48.59 -1.98 5.20
CA PRO A 961 -49.33 -1.71 6.43
C PRO A 961 -48.78 -2.52 7.62
N LEU A 962 -48.94 -1.97 8.84
CA LEU A 962 -48.53 -2.62 10.08
C LEU A 962 -49.21 -4.01 10.21
N PRO A 963 -48.46 -5.09 10.53
CA PRO A 963 -49.05 -6.40 10.71
C PRO A 963 -49.95 -6.44 11.96
N LEU A 964 -50.95 -7.31 11.96
CA LEU A 964 -51.87 -7.50 13.10
C LEU A 964 -51.16 -7.88 14.40
N ALA A 965 -50.00 -8.53 14.31
CA ALA A 965 -49.16 -8.89 15.45
C ALA A 965 -48.39 -7.71 16.06
N GLY A 966 -48.38 -6.54 15.41
CA GLY A 966 -47.62 -5.37 15.83
C GLY A 966 -46.10 -5.51 15.60
N ILE A 967 -45.34 -4.64 16.26
CA ILE A 967 -43.87 -4.66 16.28
C ILE A 967 -43.42 -5.08 17.68
N ASP A 968 -42.45 -5.99 17.77
CA ASP A 968 -41.80 -6.40 19.01
C ASP A 968 -40.39 -5.82 19.07
N ALA A 969 -40.21 -4.77 19.87
CA ALA A 969 -38.91 -4.11 20.05
C ALA A 969 -37.94 -4.91 20.93
N SER A 970 -38.40 -5.98 21.60
CA SER A 970 -37.58 -6.84 22.46
C SER A 970 -37.00 -8.06 21.75
N THR A 971 -37.38 -8.27 20.49
CA THR A 971 -36.98 -9.44 19.71
C THR A 971 -35.50 -9.43 19.30
N THR A 972 -35.03 -10.57 18.80
CA THR A 972 -33.67 -10.76 18.29
C THR A 972 -33.66 -10.87 16.77
N CYS A 973 -32.50 -10.64 16.15
CA CYS A 973 -32.32 -10.89 14.72
C CYS A 973 -32.70 -12.34 14.36
N SER A 974 -33.55 -12.50 13.34
CA SER A 974 -34.06 -13.80 12.88
C SER A 974 -32.98 -14.76 12.37
N ASP A 975 -31.82 -14.25 11.98
CA ASP A 975 -30.76 -15.05 11.35
C ASP A 975 -29.60 -15.38 12.33
N CYS A 976 -29.34 -14.55 13.36
CA CYS A 976 -28.21 -14.74 14.28
C CYS A 976 -28.53 -14.62 15.76
N ASN A 977 -29.80 -14.42 16.13
CA ASN A 977 -30.28 -14.31 17.52
C ASN A 977 -29.62 -13.19 18.37
N ILE A 978 -28.96 -12.21 17.75
CA ILE A 978 -28.43 -11.03 18.45
C ILE A 978 -29.56 -10.01 18.67
N GLY A 979 -29.65 -9.48 19.90
CA GLY A 979 -30.62 -8.45 20.31
C GLY A 979 -30.11 -7.00 20.25
N ALA A 980 -28.83 -6.79 19.91
CA ALA A 980 -28.28 -5.45 19.71
C ALA A 980 -28.61 -4.91 18.32
N GLU A 981 -28.97 -3.62 18.23
CA GLU A 981 -29.24 -2.90 16.97
C GLU A 981 -30.14 -3.71 16.02
N VAL A 982 -31.32 -4.11 16.48
CA VAL A 982 -32.30 -4.83 15.66
C VAL A 982 -33.13 -3.84 14.84
N TRP A 983 -33.33 -4.16 13.57
CA TRP A 983 -34.08 -3.37 12.60
C TRP A 983 -35.21 -4.24 12.04
N THR A 984 -36.39 -3.67 11.88
CA THR A 984 -37.52 -4.34 11.22
C THR A 984 -37.73 -3.81 9.82
N CYS A 985 -37.87 -4.71 8.85
CA CYS A 985 -38.18 -4.34 7.47
C CYS A 985 -39.59 -3.74 7.38
N LEU A 986 -39.75 -2.60 6.70
CA LEU A 986 -41.07 -1.95 6.56
C LEU A 986 -41.91 -2.53 5.40
N THR A 987 -41.41 -3.53 4.69
CA THR A 987 -42.14 -4.24 3.63
C THR A 987 -42.64 -5.61 4.11
N CYS A 988 -41.83 -6.41 4.82
CA CYS A 988 -42.26 -7.73 5.30
C CYS A 988 -42.15 -7.95 6.82
N TYR A 989 -41.71 -6.93 7.57
CA TYR A 989 -41.60 -6.97 9.03
C TYR A 989 -40.69 -8.09 9.59
N LYS A 990 -39.73 -8.57 8.78
CA LYS A 990 -38.62 -9.43 9.26
C LYS A 990 -37.66 -8.62 10.13
N TYR A 991 -37.22 -9.21 11.25
CA TYR A 991 -36.28 -8.61 12.19
C TYR A 991 -34.84 -9.04 11.89
N ASN A 992 -33.98 -8.06 11.66
CA ASN A 992 -32.61 -8.31 11.26
C ASN A 992 -31.67 -7.37 12.00
N CYS A 993 -30.46 -7.82 12.37
CA CYS A 993 -29.49 -6.92 12.99
C CYS A 993 -28.93 -5.91 11.98
N GLY A 994 -28.63 -4.71 12.47
CA GLY A 994 -28.23 -3.56 11.68
C GLY A 994 -26.83 -3.67 11.08
N ARG A 995 -26.48 -2.66 10.29
CA ARG A 995 -25.20 -2.56 9.54
C ARG A 995 -23.94 -2.65 10.40
N PHE A 996 -24.02 -2.27 11.68
CA PHE A 996 -22.87 -2.28 12.59
C PHE A 996 -22.78 -3.55 13.47
N VAL A 997 -23.65 -4.54 13.21
CA VAL A 997 -23.64 -5.84 13.89
C VAL A 997 -23.22 -6.92 12.90
N HIS A 998 -24.17 -7.52 12.17
CA HIS A 998 -23.88 -8.53 11.13
C HIS A 998 -24.58 -8.23 9.80
N GLU A 999 -25.07 -7.00 9.60
CA GLU A 999 -25.62 -6.53 8.32
C GLU A 999 -26.86 -7.33 7.81
N HIS A 1000 -27.53 -8.15 8.63
CA HIS A 1000 -28.68 -8.96 8.17
C HIS A 1000 -29.82 -8.10 7.60
N ALA A 1001 -30.00 -6.86 8.10
CA ALA A 1001 -31.01 -5.95 7.58
C ALA A 1001 -30.66 -5.45 6.16
N LEU A 1002 -29.36 -5.27 5.88
CA LEU A 1002 -28.86 -4.97 4.54
C LEU A 1002 -28.96 -6.21 3.63
N MET A 1003 -28.59 -7.40 4.11
CA MET A 1003 -28.75 -8.65 3.35
C MET A 1003 -30.21 -8.92 2.99
N HIS A 1004 -31.13 -8.62 3.90
CA HIS A 1004 -32.55 -8.70 3.62
C HIS A 1004 -32.94 -7.75 2.48
N HIS A 1005 -32.54 -6.48 2.54
CA HIS A 1005 -32.77 -5.52 1.45
C HIS A 1005 -32.20 -6.03 0.12
N LEU A 1006 -30.94 -6.47 0.09
CA LEU A 1006 -30.27 -6.92 -1.13
C LEU A 1006 -30.89 -8.19 -1.73
N SER A 1007 -31.49 -9.07 -0.90
CA SER A 1007 -32.09 -10.33 -1.37
C SER A 1007 -33.56 -10.20 -1.80
N THR A 1008 -34.28 -9.20 -1.26
CA THR A 1008 -35.72 -9.04 -1.52
C THR A 1008 -36.08 -7.72 -2.19
N SER A 1009 -35.10 -6.84 -2.42
CA SER A 1009 -35.28 -5.45 -2.86
C SER A 1009 -36.17 -4.60 -1.95
N HIS A 1010 -36.39 -5.01 -0.69
CA HIS A 1010 -37.22 -4.26 0.25
C HIS A 1010 -36.49 -2.99 0.72
N PRO A 1011 -37.00 -1.78 0.46
CA PRO A 1011 -36.15 -0.59 0.44
C PRO A 1011 -35.92 0.06 1.80
N MET A 1012 -36.75 -0.20 2.81
CA MET A 1012 -36.74 0.56 4.06
C MET A 1012 -36.81 -0.33 5.30
N ALA A 1013 -36.10 0.09 6.35
CA ALA A 1013 -36.12 -0.56 7.66
C ALA A 1013 -36.18 0.46 8.80
N LEU A 1014 -36.91 0.12 9.85
CA LEU A 1014 -37.05 0.89 11.09
C LEU A 1014 -36.12 0.30 12.15
N SER A 1015 -35.26 1.13 12.73
CA SER A 1015 -34.39 0.80 13.85
C SER A 1015 -35.17 0.66 15.15
N MET A 1016 -35.01 -0.44 15.88
CA MET A 1016 -35.58 -0.60 17.23
C MET A 1016 -34.73 0.12 18.29
N ALA A 1017 -33.52 0.58 17.96
CA ALA A 1017 -32.62 1.27 18.89
C ALA A 1017 -33.04 2.74 19.10
N ASP A 1018 -33.39 3.44 18.03
CA ASP A 1018 -33.66 4.88 18.05
C ASP A 1018 -34.92 5.29 17.26
N LEU A 1019 -35.65 4.32 16.70
CA LEU A 1019 -36.86 4.53 15.89
C LEU A 1019 -36.62 5.39 14.63
N SER A 1020 -35.36 5.51 14.22
CA SER A 1020 -34.99 6.08 12.93
C SER A 1020 -35.31 5.11 11.80
N VAL A 1021 -35.65 5.65 10.62
CA VAL A 1021 -35.94 4.83 9.43
C VAL A 1021 -34.87 5.10 8.40
N TRP A 1022 -34.27 4.03 7.89
CA TRP A 1022 -33.26 4.09 6.84
C TRP A 1022 -33.85 3.59 5.53
N CYS A 1023 -33.59 4.33 4.45
CA CYS A 1023 -33.83 3.88 3.09
C CYS A 1023 -32.50 3.41 2.48
N TYR A 1024 -32.43 2.14 2.10
CA TYR A 1024 -31.21 1.55 1.56
C TYR A 1024 -30.84 2.11 0.18
N PRO A 1025 -31.76 2.21 -0.81
CA PRO A 1025 -31.41 2.78 -2.10
C PRO A 1025 -31.02 4.26 -2.07
N CYS A 1026 -31.63 5.05 -1.17
CA CYS A 1026 -31.32 6.48 -1.04
C CYS A 1026 -30.15 6.77 -0.10
N GLU A 1027 -29.64 5.76 0.61
CA GLU A 1027 -28.61 5.87 1.64
C GLU A 1027 -28.85 7.01 2.65
N ALA A 1028 -30.12 7.19 3.05
CA ALA A 1028 -30.52 8.31 3.88
C ALA A 1028 -31.54 7.91 4.94
N TYR A 1029 -31.52 8.64 6.05
CA TYR A 1029 -32.62 8.59 7.01
C TYR A 1029 -33.84 9.28 6.42
N VAL A 1030 -35.02 8.72 6.65
CA VAL A 1030 -36.29 9.23 6.11
C VAL A 1030 -37.26 9.54 7.25
N HIS A 1031 -37.90 10.69 7.16
CA HIS A 1031 -38.97 11.11 8.04
C HIS A 1031 -40.16 11.57 7.21
N HIS A 1032 -41.24 10.78 7.19
CA HIS A 1032 -42.44 11.07 6.43
C HIS A 1032 -43.68 10.59 7.22
N PRO A 1033 -44.85 11.25 7.12
CA PRO A 1033 -46.06 10.87 7.85
C PRO A 1033 -46.50 9.41 7.66
N ILE A 1034 -46.23 8.79 6.51
CA ILE A 1034 -46.56 7.38 6.25
C ILE A 1034 -45.82 6.41 7.20
N LEU A 1035 -44.71 6.84 7.80
CA LEU A 1035 -43.91 6.04 8.73
C LEU A 1035 -44.43 6.11 10.17
N ILE A 1036 -45.34 7.05 10.48
CA ILE A 1036 -45.87 7.26 11.84
C ILE A 1036 -46.48 5.99 12.42
N PRO A 1037 -47.33 5.21 11.71
CA PRO A 1037 -47.90 3.99 12.28
C PRO A 1037 -46.85 2.97 12.74
N ALA A 1038 -45.83 2.71 11.93
CA ALA A 1038 -44.75 1.79 12.27
C ALA A 1038 -43.87 2.34 13.41
N LYS A 1039 -43.55 3.63 13.38
CA LYS A 1039 -42.79 4.30 14.44
C LYS A 1039 -43.54 4.26 15.77
N SER A 1040 -44.84 4.59 15.77
CA SER A 1040 -45.70 4.55 16.95
C SER A 1040 -45.81 3.15 17.53
N ALA A 1041 -45.98 2.12 16.68
CA ALA A 1041 -45.99 0.73 17.13
C ALA A 1041 -44.65 0.29 17.74
N GLY A 1042 -43.53 0.68 17.12
CA GLY A 1042 -42.19 0.44 17.68
C GLY A 1042 -41.97 1.16 19.02
N HIS A 1043 -42.47 2.39 19.16
CA HIS A 1043 -42.39 3.16 20.40
C HIS A 1043 -43.22 2.55 21.53
N GLU A 1044 -44.48 2.23 21.26
CA GLU A 1044 -45.37 1.60 22.24
C GLU A 1044 -44.81 0.26 22.71
N SER A 1045 -44.29 -0.55 21.77
CA SER A 1045 -43.59 -1.80 22.09
C SER A 1045 -42.35 -1.60 22.97
N LYS A 1046 -41.57 -0.56 22.70
CA LYS A 1046 -40.31 -0.29 23.40
C LYS A 1046 -40.48 0.35 24.79
N PHE A 1047 -41.42 1.28 24.92
CA PHE A 1047 -41.56 2.13 26.10
C PHE A 1047 -42.84 1.88 26.90
N GLY A 1048 -43.78 1.09 26.37
CA GLY A 1048 -45.06 0.79 27.02
C GLY A 1048 -46.03 1.97 27.05
N GLU A 1049 -45.77 3.01 26.27
CA GLU A 1049 -46.61 4.21 26.16
C GLU A 1049 -46.71 4.70 24.71
N ALA A 1050 -47.81 5.39 24.41
CA ALA A 1050 -48.03 5.98 23.10
C ALA A 1050 -46.93 7.00 22.76
N MET A 1051 -46.49 7.02 21.49
CA MET A 1051 -45.50 7.99 21.02
C MET A 1051 -46.00 9.42 21.31
N PRO A 1052 -45.22 10.25 22.04
CA PRO A 1052 -45.57 11.65 22.27
C PRO A 1052 -45.79 12.33 20.91
N HIS A 1053 -46.91 13.04 20.76
CA HIS A 1053 -47.32 13.64 19.49
C HIS A 1053 -46.16 14.35 18.78
N SER A 1054 -45.83 13.87 17.58
CA SER A 1054 -44.95 14.52 16.61
C SER A 1054 -45.61 15.75 16.00
#